data_AF-A0AAV9X586-F1
#
_entry.id   AF-A0AAV9X586-F1
#
_cell.length_a   1.000
_cell.length_b   1.000
_cell.length_c   1.000
_cell.angle_alpha   90.00
_cell.angle_beta   90.00
_cell.angle_gamma   90.00
#
_symmetry.space_group_name_H-M   'P 1'
#
loop_
_entity.id
_entity.type
_entity.pdbx_description
1 polymer ?
#
loop_
_entity_poly.entity_id
_entity_poly.type
_entity_poly.pdbx_seq_one_letter_code
_entity_poly.pdbx_strand_id
1 'polypeptide(L)'
;MLHPTVFDYNGYFYPIGNTPALNLASHLPLEVDADVLLLGCGDLRHILFTLFTETNTKPDQAKNTNRKYHFTCCDLDGGVIARNILLLSLIIQNDSLDDVWPIYYDIFLTESSYTLLKTRVRELLEFSRSIEIWSASRLGHITIGSARTLSILRNIWSSWAEVLTSESKSDQLSKAFRYSLRDTKENRHDKGSVSVARSAGPLTYMFLIPSAKHFEHYWSSGTTDNLLNPLNYPNPSFRFSRFGSRFSVHYGTNPLAGFHLSTAVTPFDVNAVAYLDLKTEDFNPLIEAAKKEFALWCEAFRITQKSNMSTICLFIDDALELCASLHTPDVRHSPINATEVENTAQSDAFSKGYYFNHPRQWNVIDISNLIDHLGIYNILLSTLPLLRRDFVSHINTETLLSHEFNSEHAEEALNKVLGVDSRSIFALLGIIPTDFLTGHTGTSQMSDTLLGMMDSTKLGRSKQIHGRLVWKHHWSLQPEGNHLDQFKKLQFRFVFEPNSMCGFLMAIYRKLFESENHAGMFALIKKDAEAALAKGLQHNSRGTFSLILARVKSVTSELVDWENMIEEFMSKIASQSGSLISSCHLQEQDVLNHLYGVHTTPALKKDPMAAAHEFGSMNNLRISTTISGISSAITCVTLAVPIRAFKKLLACTLSEAGTPGLHLRLLCGPLLNNFGSLRRRFGKLRPEVQIPGAGTSIQTGSPTFEEDLAGWDGSGDVLFSCIVPTWFLLLEGCAVSVNIVSTPQANRLIEVLNDFQMEIFRGSLKDGKRVRLSTEFPSPQKPLDRMLKSLDVNQESKNSGNTGAQKELEAPKVESYSTELTSSIDQPKSTLKLKFSNLPNPKIDRISYRWDVGSDNELVQLLETKAPITTTRVGTSAMSILLGRKSHTIHFPYPVGDSTKLSIARKSKYIEIDAPILHQKDTPLQLRFPFGISGATKFY
;
A
#
# COMPACT_ATOMS: atom_id res chain seq x y z
N MET A 1 -2.55 9.18 -8.48
CA MET A 1 -2.56 7.90 -7.75
C MET A 1 -1.47 6.98 -8.27
N LEU A 2 -0.87 6.15 -7.40
CA LEU A 2 0.12 5.15 -7.82
C LEU A 2 -0.52 3.86 -8.35
N HIS A 3 -1.71 3.53 -7.86
CA HIS A 3 -2.54 2.45 -8.39
C HIS A 3 -3.56 3.00 -9.41
N PRO A 4 -3.86 2.29 -10.50
CA PRO A 4 -4.93 2.67 -11.43
C PRO A 4 -6.27 2.86 -10.72
N THR A 5 -6.98 3.93 -11.05
CA THR A 5 -8.37 4.08 -10.61
C THR A 5 -9.24 3.10 -11.39
N VAL A 6 -10.05 2.31 -10.68
CA VAL A 6 -10.93 1.30 -11.28
C VAL A 6 -12.40 1.62 -11.03
N PHE A 7 -13.28 1.07 -11.87
CA PHE A 7 -14.71 1.00 -11.58
C PHE A 7 -14.98 -0.16 -10.60
N ASP A 8 -15.33 0.17 -9.35
CA ASP A 8 -15.40 -0.75 -8.21
C ASP A 8 -16.79 -0.79 -7.54
N TYR A 9 -17.86 -0.73 -8.34
CA TYR A 9 -19.23 -0.74 -7.82
C TYR A 9 -19.59 -2.02 -7.06
N ASN A 10 -19.03 -3.16 -7.49
CA ASN A 10 -19.25 -4.45 -6.85
C ASN A 10 -17.90 -5.04 -6.43
N GLY A 11 -17.87 -5.68 -5.26
CA GLY A 11 -16.68 -6.35 -4.73
C GLY A 11 -16.99 -7.06 -3.42
N TYR A 12 -15.92 -7.38 -2.67
CA TYR A 12 -16.02 -8.16 -1.45
C TYR A 12 -15.64 -7.35 -0.20
N PHE A 13 -16.42 -7.51 0.84
CA PHE A 13 -16.20 -7.03 2.19
C PHE A 13 -15.47 -8.11 2.99
N TYR A 14 -14.39 -7.74 3.67
CA TYR A 14 -13.54 -8.64 4.47
C TYR A 14 -13.68 -8.31 5.95
N PRO A 15 -14.81 -8.66 6.59
CA PRO A 15 -15.07 -8.34 8.00
C PRO A 15 -14.18 -9.07 8.99
N ILE A 16 -13.56 -10.17 8.55
CA ILE A 16 -12.74 -11.07 9.33
C ILE A 16 -11.53 -11.43 8.46
N GLY A 17 -10.35 -11.42 9.04
CA GLY A 17 -9.13 -11.75 8.33
C GLY A 17 -9.04 -13.24 7.99
N ASN A 18 -8.21 -13.57 7.00
CA ASN A 18 -8.12 -14.88 6.36
C ASN A 18 -6.79 -15.63 6.57
N THR A 19 -5.89 -15.11 7.42
CA THR A 19 -4.62 -15.75 7.79
C THR A 19 -4.45 -15.85 9.32
N PRO A 20 -3.65 -16.76 9.87
CA PRO A 20 -3.44 -16.82 11.32
C PRO A 20 -2.89 -15.49 11.88
N ALA A 21 -3.20 -15.17 13.14
CA ALA A 21 -2.64 -13.99 13.79
C ALA A 21 -1.11 -14.06 13.89
N LEU A 22 -0.46 -12.91 13.98
CA LEU A 22 0.99 -12.78 13.93
C LEU A 22 1.46 -11.81 14.98
N ASN A 23 2.60 -12.10 15.60
CA ASN A 23 3.26 -11.19 16.52
C ASN A 23 4.03 -10.16 15.68
N LEU A 24 3.49 -8.94 15.62
CA LEU A 24 4.02 -7.80 14.88
C LEU A 24 5.37 -7.31 15.42
N ALA A 25 5.67 -7.60 16.69
CA ALA A 25 6.91 -7.19 17.35
C ALA A 25 8.00 -8.28 17.37
N SER A 26 7.74 -9.43 16.73
CA SER A 26 8.61 -10.62 16.76
C SER A 26 10.05 -10.40 16.25
N HIS A 27 10.28 -9.41 15.38
CA HIS A 27 11.61 -9.06 14.88
C HIS A 27 12.26 -7.88 15.60
N LEU A 28 11.62 -7.35 16.65
CA LEU A 28 12.15 -6.25 17.46
C LEU A 28 12.83 -6.75 18.74
N PRO A 29 14.00 -6.21 19.13
CA PRO A 29 14.60 -6.46 20.44
C PRO A 29 13.68 -5.98 21.56
N LEU A 30 13.54 -6.75 22.64
CA LEU A 30 12.55 -6.53 23.72
C LEU A 30 12.62 -5.14 24.38
N GLU A 31 13.76 -4.48 24.28
CA GLU A 31 14.05 -3.15 24.83
C GLU A 31 13.52 -2.00 23.95
N VAL A 32 13.14 -2.29 22.70
CA VAL A 32 12.73 -1.29 21.71
C VAL A 32 11.21 -1.20 21.63
N ASP A 33 10.66 -0.01 21.79
CA ASP A 33 9.23 0.29 21.59
C ASP A 33 8.76 -0.12 20.18
N ALA A 34 7.52 -0.59 20.08
CA ALA A 34 6.92 -1.02 18.82
C ALA A 34 6.02 0.08 18.25
N ASP A 35 6.52 0.77 17.23
CA ASP A 35 5.76 1.73 16.44
C ASP A 35 5.35 1.03 15.15
N VAL A 36 4.09 0.59 15.10
CA VAL A 36 3.55 -0.29 14.08
C VAL A 36 2.58 0.45 13.17
N LEU A 37 2.80 0.38 11.85
CA LEU A 37 1.87 0.81 10.82
C LEU A 37 1.25 -0.43 10.14
N LEU A 38 -0.07 -0.58 10.24
CA LEU A 38 -0.84 -1.64 9.60
C LEU A 38 -1.60 -1.05 8.40
N LEU A 39 -1.17 -1.40 7.19
CA LEU A 39 -1.83 -1.02 5.93
C LEU A 39 -2.68 -2.19 5.45
N GLY A 40 -4.00 -1.98 5.36
CA GLY A 40 -4.95 -3.08 5.17
C GLY A 40 -5.05 -3.89 6.46
N CYS A 41 -5.30 -3.21 7.58
CA CYS A 41 -5.24 -3.85 8.90
C CYS A 41 -6.23 -4.99 9.05
N GLY A 42 -7.34 -5.00 8.30
CA GLY A 42 -8.38 -6.00 8.45
C GLY A 42 -8.92 -5.97 9.88
N ASP A 43 -8.96 -7.12 10.53
CA ASP A 43 -9.41 -7.23 11.93
C ASP A 43 -8.29 -6.98 12.95
N LEU A 44 -8.65 -7.03 14.24
CA LEU A 44 -7.73 -6.75 15.35
C LEU A 44 -6.85 -7.94 15.77
N ARG A 45 -6.88 -9.09 15.07
CA ARG A 45 -6.21 -10.31 15.53
C ARG A 45 -4.70 -10.12 15.74
N HIS A 46 -4.03 -9.42 14.83
CA HIS A 46 -2.58 -9.23 14.91
C HIS A 46 -2.20 -8.35 16.10
N ILE A 47 -2.99 -7.31 16.38
CA ILE A 47 -2.81 -6.42 17.54
C ILE A 47 -3.04 -7.19 18.84
N LEU A 48 -4.19 -7.86 18.94
CA LEU A 48 -4.60 -8.61 20.13
C LEU A 48 -3.63 -9.76 20.43
N PHE A 49 -3.22 -10.52 19.41
CA PHE A 49 -2.23 -11.58 19.56
C PHE A 49 -0.84 -11.04 19.93
N THR A 50 -0.38 -9.96 19.30
CA THR A 50 0.91 -9.34 19.64
C THR A 50 0.94 -8.96 21.12
N LEU A 51 -0.09 -8.26 21.60
CA LEU A 51 -0.17 -7.87 23.01
C LEU A 51 -0.23 -9.11 23.90
N PHE A 52 -0.99 -10.15 23.55
CA PHE A 52 -0.97 -11.41 24.30
C PHE A 52 0.41 -12.04 24.41
N THR A 53 1.12 -12.19 23.28
CA THR A 53 2.43 -12.85 23.27
C THR A 53 3.51 -12.05 23.98
N GLU A 54 3.37 -10.73 24.01
CA GLU A 54 4.38 -9.83 24.58
C GLU A 54 4.06 -9.41 26.03
N THR A 55 2.81 -9.52 26.48
CA THR A 55 2.42 -9.17 27.85
C THR A 55 2.69 -10.35 28.77
N ASN A 56 3.59 -10.14 29.74
CA ASN A 56 4.06 -11.18 30.65
C ASN A 56 2.91 -11.64 31.58
N THR A 57 2.31 -12.80 31.34
CA THR A 57 1.27 -13.38 32.22
C THR A 57 1.85 -14.25 33.34
N LYS A 58 3.18 -14.40 33.43
CA LYS A 58 3.85 -15.14 34.51
C LYS A 58 4.70 -14.21 35.41
N PRO A 59 4.44 -14.16 36.73
CA PRO A 59 5.18 -13.34 37.69
C PRO A 59 6.65 -13.77 37.90
N ASP A 60 6.99 -15.01 37.57
CA ASP A 60 8.31 -15.56 37.87
C ASP A 60 9.21 -15.56 36.64
N GLN A 61 10.30 -14.81 36.75
CA GLN A 61 11.47 -14.69 35.86
C GLN A 61 11.47 -13.50 34.87
N ALA A 62 11.94 -12.36 35.38
CA ALA A 62 13.01 -11.55 34.78
C ALA A 62 12.90 -11.11 33.30
N LYS A 63 11.69 -10.81 32.79
CA LYS A 63 11.51 -9.93 31.62
C LYS A 63 10.60 -8.77 32.00
N ASN A 64 11.18 -7.79 32.68
CA ASN A 64 10.53 -6.52 33.01
C ASN A 64 10.68 -5.57 31.82
N THR A 65 10.10 -5.94 30.67
CA THR A 65 10.21 -5.16 29.43
C THR A 65 9.01 -4.22 29.35
N ASN A 66 9.22 -2.98 29.78
CA ASN A 66 8.20 -1.92 29.79
C ASN A 66 8.01 -1.31 28.39
N ARG A 67 7.99 -2.16 27.35
CA ARG A 67 7.88 -1.78 25.93
C ARG A 67 6.52 -1.13 25.67
N LYS A 68 6.50 0.03 25.01
CA LYS A 68 5.28 0.67 24.53
C LYS A 68 4.91 0.21 23.12
N TYR A 69 3.61 0.17 22.83
CA TYR A 69 3.05 -0.22 21.56
C TYR A 69 2.19 0.93 21.00
N HIS A 70 2.55 1.43 19.81
CA HIS A 70 1.75 2.39 19.07
C HIS A 70 1.31 1.75 17.76
N PHE A 71 0.01 1.53 17.58
CA PHE A 71 -0.56 0.96 16.37
C PHE A 71 -1.25 2.05 15.55
N THR A 72 -0.77 2.31 14.35
CA THR A 72 -1.47 3.11 13.33
C THR A 72 -2.09 2.15 12.33
N CYS A 73 -3.42 2.13 12.24
CA CYS A 73 -4.17 1.15 11.46
C CYS A 73 -4.93 1.87 10.34
N CYS A 74 -4.83 1.33 9.13
CA CYS A 74 -5.55 1.82 7.96
C CYS A 74 -6.27 0.69 7.28
N ASP A 75 -7.54 0.89 6.94
CA ASP A 75 -8.27 0.03 6.02
C ASP A 75 -9.05 0.89 5.02
N LEU A 76 -9.20 0.37 3.80
CA LEU A 76 -9.97 1.03 2.75
C LEU A 76 -11.48 0.99 3.07
N ASP A 77 -11.93 -0.03 3.80
CA ASP A 77 -13.35 -0.22 4.11
C ASP A 77 -13.71 0.30 5.51
N GLY A 78 -14.57 1.32 5.55
CA GLY A 78 -15.06 1.88 6.81
C GLY A 78 -15.81 0.88 7.70
N GLY A 79 -16.41 -0.15 7.11
CA GLY A 79 -17.10 -1.22 7.84
C GLY A 79 -16.13 -2.05 8.69
N VAL A 80 -14.90 -2.26 8.21
CA VAL A 80 -13.84 -2.96 8.96
C VAL A 80 -13.44 -2.14 10.18
N ILE A 81 -13.10 -0.86 10.00
CA ILE A 81 -12.70 0.02 11.10
C ILE A 81 -13.82 0.21 12.13
N ALA A 82 -15.07 0.34 11.67
CA ALA A 82 -16.24 0.44 12.56
C ALA A 82 -16.40 -0.79 13.46
N ARG A 83 -16.12 -1.99 12.93
CA ARG A 83 -16.15 -3.26 13.69
C ARG A 83 -14.98 -3.37 14.66
N ASN A 84 -13.79 -2.97 14.25
CA ASN A 84 -12.61 -2.96 15.11
C ASN A 84 -12.84 -2.09 16.34
N ILE A 85 -13.35 -0.87 16.15
CA ILE A 85 -13.68 0.03 17.26
C ILE A 85 -14.77 -0.57 18.17
N LEU A 86 -15.79 -1.20 17.58
CA LEU A 86 -16.83 -1.89 18.35
C LEU A 86 -16.23 -2.99 19.24
N LEU A 87 -15.35 -3.84 18.70
CA LEU A 87 -14.68 -4.88 19.47
C LEU A 87 -13.84 -4.32 20.61
N LEU A 88 -13.00 -3.31 20.34
CA LEU A 88 -12.22 -2.65 21.39
C LEU A 88 -13.14 -2.10 22.48
N SER A 89 -14.26 -1.46 22.10
CA SER A 89 -15.22 -0.91 23.05
C SER A 89 -15.84 -1.98 23.97
N LEU A 90 -16.13 -3.17 23.43
CA LEU A 90 -16.65 -4.32 24.19
C LEU A 90 -15.60 -4.85 25.18
N ILE A 91 -14.35 -4.99 24.74
CA ILE A 91 -13.25 -5.48 25.58
C ILE A 91 -12.94 -4.50 26.72
N ILE A 92 -12.88 -3.19 26.42
CA ILE A 92 -12.61 -2.13 27.42
C ILE A 92 -13.68 -2.10 28.51
N GLN A 93 -14.94 -2.30 28.11
CA GLN A 93 -16.07 -2.30 29.03
C GLN A 93 -16.23 -3.61 29.81
N ASN A 94 -15.35 -4.57 29.58
CA ASN A 94 -15.35 -5.86 30.26
C ASN A 94 -16.67 -6.61 30.10
N ASP A 95 -17.25 -6.54 28.90
CA ASP A 95 -18.48 -7.27 28.56
C ASP A 95 -18.24 -8.80 28.53
N SER A 96 -19.31 -9.58 28.70
CA SER A 96 -19.24 -11.04 28.68
C SER A 96 -18.71 -11.55 27.35
N LEU A 97 -17.63 -12.32 27.36
CA LEU A 97 -17.03 -12.86 26.13
C LEU A 97 -17.97 -13.80 25.37
N ASP A 98 -18.95 -14.40 26.06
CA ASP A 98 -20.01 -15.21 25.44
C ASP A 98 -20.92 -14.37 24.54
N ASP A 99 -21.06 -13.07 24.80
CA ASP A 99 -21.79 -12.13 23.94
C ASP A 99 -20.85 -11.37 22.97
N VAL A 100 -19.61 -11.07 23.39
CA VAL A 100 -18.63 -10.38 22.53
C VAL A 100 -18.28 -11.23 21.31
N TRP A 101 -18.08 -12.53 21.49
CA TRP A 101 -17.69 -13.44 20.40
C TRP A 101 -18.72 -13.47 19.26
N PRO A 102 -20.03 -13.75 19.51
CA PRO A 102 -21.04 -13.71 18.45
C PRO A 102 -21.17 -12.33 17.80
N ILE A 103 -21.10 -11.23 18.58
CA ILE A 103 -21.18 -9.87 18.02
C ILE A 103 -20.10 -9.64 16.95
N TYR A 104 -18.90 -10.17 17.17
CA TYR A 104 -17.78 -9.96 16.27
C TYR A 104 -17.69 -10.99 15.14
N TYR A 105 -18.06 -12.26 15.37
CA TYR A 105 -17.82 -13.34 14.42
C TYR A 105 -19.08 -13.91 13.74
N ASP A 106 -20.28 -13.71 14.30
CA ASP A 106 -21.51 -14.34 13.80
C ASP A 106 -22.42 -13.38 13.02
N ILE A 107 -23.03 -13.90 11.96
CA ILE A 107 -24.01 -13.19 11.11
C ILE A 107 -25.37 -13.10 11.80
N PHE A 108 -25.72 -14.09 12.62
CA PHE A 108 -26.93 -14.08 13.44
C PHE A 108 -26.59 -14.17 14.92
N LEU A 109 -27.33 -13.42 15.74
CA LEU A 109 -27.05 -13.20 17.16
C LEU A 109 -28.14 -13.79 18.05
N THR A 110 -27.76 -14.08 19.29
CA THR A 110 -28.70 -14.29 20.39
C THR A 110 -29.36 -12.96 20.77
N GLU A 111 -30.45 -13.02 21.53
CA GLU A 111 -31.13 -11.82 22.03
C GLU A 111 -30.24 -10.99 22.97
N SER A 112 -29.43 -11.66 23.82
CA SER A 112 -28.48 -11.00 24.71
C SER A 112 -27.42 -10.23 23.94
N SER A 113 -26.79 -10.87 22.96
CA SER A 113 -25.77 -10.29 22.09
C SER A 113 -26.34 -9.15 21.24
N TYR A 114 -27.57 -9.30 20.71
CA TYR A 114 -28.24 -8.24 19.94
C TYR A 114 -28.55 -7.00 20.81
N THR A 115 -28.98 -7.21 22.06
CA THR A 115 -29.24 -6.12 23.02
C THR A 115 -27.96 -5.40 23.44
N LEU A 116 -26.88 -6.16 23.66
CA LEU A 116 -25.56 -5.59 23.95
C LEU A 116 -25.05 -4.76 22.77
N LEU A 117 -25.13 -5.29 21.54
CA LEU A 117 -24.76 -4.56 20.33
C LEU A 117 -25.54 -3.24 20.20
N LYS A 118 -26.85 -3.27 20.39
CA LYS A 118 -27.71 -2.07 20.38
C LYS A 118 -27.27 -1.02 21.39
N THR A 119 -26.87 -1.45 22.58
CA THR A 119 -26.39 -0.56 23.65
C THR A 119 -25.07 0.09 23.25
N ARG A 120 -24.09 -0.70 22.79
CA ARG A 120 -22.76 -0.21 22.39
C ARG A 120 -22.79 0.73 21.19
N VAL A 121 -23.61 0.43 20.18
CA VAL A 121 -23.79 1.31 19.01
C VAL A 121 -24.36 2.67 19.42
N ARG A 122 -25.29 2.72 20.37
CA ARG A 122 -25.80 4.01 20.89
C ARG A 122 -24.70 4.82 21.56
N GLU A 123 -23.85 4.21 22.38
CA GLU A 123 -22.71 4.88 23.02
C GLU A 123 -21.70 5.40 21.99
N LEU A 124 -21.37 4.60 20.97
CA LEU A 124 -20.47 5.03 19.88
C LEU A 124 -21.03 6.23 19.12
N LEU A 125 -22.35 6.30 18.92
CA LEU A 125 -23.02 7.47 18.34
C LEU A 125 -23.03 8.69 19.26
N GLU A 126 -22.94 8.52 20.57
CA GLU A 126 -22.80 9.66 21.48
C GLU A 126 -21.38 10.21 21.45
N PHE A 127 -20.36 9.33 21.48
CA PHE A 127 -18.96 9.74 21.47
C PHE A 127 -18.52 10.32 20.12
N SER A 128 -19.09 9.87 19.02
CA SER A 128 -18.67 10.26 17.67
C SER A 128 -19.24 11.59 17.16
N ARG A 129 -19.77 12.45 18.05
CA ARG A 129 -20.33 13.76 17.65
C ARG A 129 -19.26 14.74 17.19
N SER A 130 -18.09 14.73 17.82
CA SER A 130 -16.90 15.46 17.39
C SER A 130 -15.66 14.74 17.88
N ILE A 131 -14.49 15.12 17.36
CA ILE A 131 -13.23 14.50 17.77
C ILE A 131 -12.87 14.85 19.22
N GLU A 132 -13.28 16.03 19.69
CA GLU A 132 -13.10 16.48 21.07
C GLU A 132 -13.93 15.64 22.05
N ILE A 133 -15.20 15.39 21.71
CA ILE A 133 -16.08 14.53 22.52
C ILE A 133 -15.54 13.10 22.55
N TRP A 134 -15.04 12.60 21.41
CA TRP A 134 -14.41 11.29 21.33
C TRP A 134 -13.19 11.20 22.24
N SER A 135 -12.25 12.15 22.15
CA SER A 135 -11.04 12.19 22.97
C SER A 135 -11.31 12.34 24.47
N ALA A 136 -12.40 13.02 24.85
CA ALA A 136 -12.82 13.15 26.25
C ALA A 136 -13.58 11.90 26.77
N SER A 137 -14.00 11.00 25.89
CA SER A 137 -14.74 9.80 26.27
C SER A 137 -13.84 8.73 26.90
N ARG A 138 -14.46 7.70 27.48
CA ARG A 138 -13.76 6.49 27.94
C ARG A 138 -12.99 5.75 26.83
N LEU A 139 -13.33 6.00 25.56
CA LEU A 139 -12.65 5.44 24.39
C LEU A 139 -11.57 6.36 23.83
N GLY A 140 -11.25 7.49 24.50
CA GLY A 140 -10.31 8.50 23.98
C GLY A 140 -8.88 8.01 23.75
N HIS A 141 -8.48 6.87 24.32
CA HIS A 141 -7.20 6.21 24.05
C HIS A 141 -7.14 5.53 22.67
N ILE A 142 -8.31 5.23 22.08
CA ILE A 142 -8.44 4.87 20.67
C ILE A 142 -8.52 6.20 19.91
N THR A 143 -7.48 6.57 19.18
CA THR A 143 -7.47 7.82 18.41
C THR A 143 -8.12 7.64 17.05
N ILE A 144 -8.96 8.59 16.64
CA ILE A 144 -9.45 8.66 15.26
C ILE A 144 -8.53 9.57 14.45
N GLY A 145 -7.99 9.05 13.36
CA GLY A 145 -6.91 9.69 12.61
C GLY A 145 -7.30 11.00 11.91
N SER A 146 -8.55 11.11 11.45
CA SER A 146 -9.04 12.30 10.74
C SER A 146 -10.52 12.58 10.99
N ALA A 147 -10.94 13.83 10.78
CA ALA A 147 -12.36 14.19 10.84
C ALA A 147 -13.21 13.45 9.80
N ARG A 148 -12.65 13.18 8.61
CA ARG A 148 -13.26 12.37 7.56
C ARG A 148 -13.52 10.94 8.04
N THR A 149 -12.52 10.31 8.68
CA THR A 149 -12.67 8.98 9.30
C THR A 149 -13.83 8.96 10.29
N LEU A 150 -13.89 9.96 11.19
CA LEU A 150 -14.98 10.07 12.18
C LEU A 150 -16.36 10.19 11.51
N SER A 151 -16.47 10.99 10.44
CA SER A 151 -17.73 11.17 9.71
C SER A 151 -18.21 9.88 9.06
N ILE A 152 -17.31 9.10 8.45
CA ILE A 152 -17.64 7.81 7.84
C ILE A 152 -18.10 6.81 8.91
N LEU A 153 -17.35 6.70 10.02
CA LEU A 153 -17.68 5.83 11.14
C LEU A 153 -19.08 6.13 11.71
N ARG A 154 -19.35 7.42 11.96
CA ARG A 154 -20.65 7.86 12.45
C ARG A 154 -21.79 7.45 11.52
N ASN A 155 -21.64 7.61 10.21
CA ASN A 155 -22.66 7.21 9.23
C ASN A 155 -22.92 5.69 9.24
N ILE A 156 -21.87 4.88 9.37
CA ILE A 156 -22.00 3.42 9.46
C ILE A 156 -22.73 3.02 10.74
N TRP A 157 -22.33 3.56 11.89
CA TRP A 157 -23.00 3.29 13.17
C TRP A 157 -24.44 3.79 13.20
N SER A 158 -24.75 4.92 12.53
CA SER A 158 -26.12 5.39 12.37
C SER A 158 -26.95 4.39 11.57
N SER A 159 -26.39 3.85 10.48
CA SER A 159 -27.04 2.82 9.66
C SER A 159 -27.27 1.52 10.46
N TRP A 160 -26.33 1.13 11.32
CA TRP A 160 -26.52 -0.01 12.24
C TRP A 160 -27.64 0.27 13.25
N ALA A 161 -27.65 1.46 13.86
CA ALA A 161 -28.65 1.85 14.83
C ALA A 161 -30.07 1.84 14.24
N GLU A 162 -30.24 2.26 12.98
CA GLU A 162 -31.53 2.20 12.28
C GLU A 162 -32.07 0.76 12.16
N VAL A 163 -31.20 -0.21 11.87
CA VAL A 163 -31.57 -1.63 11.82
C VAL A 163 -31.89 -2.16 13.21
N LEU A 164 -31.07 -1.81 14.22
CA LEU A 164 -31.22 -2.27 15.61
C LEU A 164 -32.45 -1.68 16.33
N THR A 165 -33.04 -0.62 15.79
CA THR A 165 -34.22 0.06 16.36
C THR A 165 -35.51 -0.23 15.62
N SER A 166 -35.45 -0.66 14.35
CA SER A 166 -36.63 -0.96 13.53
C SER A 166 -36.78 -2.45 13.29
N GLU A 167 -37.81 -3.06 13.87
CA GLU A 167 -38.15 -4.47 13.65
C GLU A 167 -38.33 -4.80 12.17
N SER A 168 -39.02 -3.93 11.41
CA SER A 168 -39.22 -4.11 9.96
C SER A 168 -37.91 -4.16 9.19
N LYS A 169 -36.95 -3.25 9.48
CA LYS A 169 -35.63 -3.25 8.83
C LYS A 169 -34.81 -4.47 9.26
N SER A 170 -34.90 -4.88 10.52
CA SER A 170 -34.26 -6.10 11.04
C SER A 170 -34.78 -7.34 10.30
N ASP A 171 -36.09 -7.49 10.14
CA ASP A 171 -36.70 -8.62 9.42
C ASP A 171 -36.29 -8.66 7.95
N GLN A 172 -36.26 -7.49 7.29
CA GLN A 172 -35.78 -7.38 5.91
C GLN A 172 -34.32 -7.81 5.79
N LEU A 173 -33.46 -7.38 6.71
CA LEU A 173 -32.05 -7.75 6.73
C LEU A 173 -31.86 -9.26 6.97
N SER A 174 -32.61 -9.83 7.91
CA SER A 174 -32.58 -11.26 8.23
C SER A 174 -32.93 -12.10 7.00
N LYS A 175 -33.96 -11.72 6.24
CA LYS A 175 -34.32 -12.36 4.96
C LYS A 175 -33.22 -12.22 3.91
N ALA A 176 -32.64 -11.03 3.77
CA ALA A 176 -31.58 -10.76 2.81
C ALA A 176 -30.30 -11.57 3.10
N PHE A 177 -29.92 -11.72 4.36
CA PHE A 177 -28.78 -12.54 4.79
C PHE A 177 -29.01 -14.01 4.45
N ARG A 178 -30.17 -14.58 4.79
CA ARG A 178 -30.49 -15.98 4.48
C ARG A 178 -30.48 -16.26 2.98
N TYR A 179 -30.99 -15.33 2.16
CA TYR A 179 -30.90 -15.44 0.71
C TYR A 179 -29.44 -15.44 0.24
N SER A 180 -28.63 -14.50 0.74
CA SER A 180 -27.23 -14.34 0.30
C SER A 180 -26.33 -15.51 0.73
N LEU A 181 -26.57 -16.07 1.93
CA LEU A 181 -25.89 -17.29 2.40
C LEU A 181 -26.20 -18.49 1.51
N ARG A 182 -27.47 -18.69 1.17
CA ARG A 182 -27.90 -19.76 0.26
C ARG A 182 -27.30 -19.59 -1.13
N ASP A 183 -27.40 -18.40 -1.71
CA ASP A 183 -26.85 -18.07 -3.02
C ASP A 183 -25.34 -18.31 -3.08
N THR A 184 -24.61 -17.88 -2.06
CA THR A 184 -23.16 -18.10 -1.98
C THR A 184 -22.84 -19.59 -1.88
N LYS A 185 -23.57 -20.34 -1.06
CA LYS A 185 -23.38 -21.78 -0.92
C LYS A 185 -23.61 -22.52 -2.25
N GLU A 186 -24.69 -22.21 -2.95
CA GLU A 186 -25.06 -22.84 -4.23
C GLU A 186 -24.11 -22.47 -5.37
N ASN A 187 -23.68 -21.20 -5.45
CA ASN A 187 -22.93 -20.69 -6.60
C ASN A 187 -21.40 -20.61 -6.40
N ARG A 188 -20.90 -20.67 -5.16
CA ARG A 188 -19.48 -20.44 -4.84
C ARG A 188 -18.82 -21.54 -4.00
N HIS A 189 -19.57 -22.44 -3.39
CA HIS A 189 -19.04 -23.47 -2.48
C HIS A 189 -19.25 -24.90 -2.97
N ASP A 190 -19.30 -25.10 -4.29
CA ASP A 190 -19.47 -26.41 -4.94
C ASP A 190 -18.46 -27.49 -4.47
N LYS A 191 -17.34 -27.07 -3.86
CA LYS A 191 -16.25 -27.95 -3.38
C LYS A 191 -15.85 -27.76 -1.92
N GLY A 192 -16.48 -26.86 -1.16
CA GLY A 192 -16.04 -26.51 0.21
C GLY A 192 -14.70 -25.74 0.28
N SER A 193 -14.21 -25.45 1.50
CA SER A 193 -12.96 -24.71 1.76
C SER A 193 -12.19 -25.29 2.95
N VAL A 194 -10.90 -25.56 2.76
CA VAL A 194 -9.98 -26.07 3.80
C VAL A 194 -8.93 -25.05 4.24
N SER A 195 -9.08 -23.79 3.83
CA SER A 195 -8.08 -22.74 4.08
C SER A 195 -7.70 -22.57 5.55
N VAL A 196 -8.62 -22.81 6.50
CA VAL A 196 -8.36 -22.75 7.95
C VAL A 196 -7.40 -23.82 8.45
N ALA A 197 -7.24 -24.92 7.72
CA ALA A 197 -6.29 -25.97 8.13
C ALA A 197 -4.84 -25.45 8.21
N ARG A 198 -4.50 -24.34 7.52
CA ARG A 198 -3.19 -23.68 7.63
C ARG A 198 -2.89 -23.20 9.06
N SER A 199 -3.92 -22.86 9.83
CA SER A 199 -3.83 -22.43 11.23
C SER A 199 -3.30 -23.52 12.18
N ALA A 200 -3.22 -24.76 11.73
CA ALA A 200 -2.68 -25.88 12.50
C ALA A 200 -1.18 -26.13 12.26
N GLY A 201 -0.53 -25.37 11.38
CA GLY A 201 0.90 -25.51 11.10
C GLY A 201 1.27 -26.92 10.62
N PRO A 202 2.29 -27.59 11.19
CA PRO A 202 2.67 -28.96 10.81
C PRO A 202 1.55 -29.99 10.92
N LEU A 203 0.51 -29.72 11.72
CA LEU A 203 -0.63 -30.62 11.93
C LEU A 203 -1.75 -30.41 10.89
N THR A 204 -1.54 -29.61 9.84
CA THR A 204 -2.54 -29.25 8.81
C THR A 204 -3.41 -30.44 8.36
N TYR A 205 -2.82 -31.63 8.15
CA TYR A 205 -3.54 -32.83 7.72
C TYR A 205 -4.69 -33.23 8.67
N MET A 206 -4.50 -33.08 9.99
CA MET A 206 -5.49 -33.44 11.02
C MET A 206 -6.73 -32.53 10.97
N PHE A 207 -6.62 -31.32 10.41
CA PHE A 207 -7.64 -30.28 10.49
C PHE A 207 -8.48 -30.15 9.23
N LEU A 208 -8.16 -30.88 8.15
CA LEU A 208 -8.83 -30.73 6.86
C LEU A 208 -10.34 -30.98 6.93
N ILE A 209 -10.75 -32.13 7.47
CA ILE A 209 -12.17 -32.51 7.57
C ILE A 209 -12.92 -31.59 8.54
N PRO A 210 -12.48 -31.39 9.80
CA PRO A 210 -13.13 -30.45 10.71
C PRO A 210 -13.22 -29.02 10.16
N SER A 211 -12.18 -28.53 9.47
CA SER A 211 -12.17 -27.19 8.87
C SER A 211 -13.22 -27.05 7.77
N ALA A 212 -13.34 -28.04 6.88
CA ALA A 212 -14.34 -28.05 5.82
C ALA A 212 -15.76 -28.09 6.40
N LYS A 213 -15.98 -28.92 7.42
CA LYS A 213 -17.28 -29.04 8.09
C LYS A 213 -17.69 -27.78 8.83
N HIS A 214 -16.77 -27.14 9.56
CA HIS A 214 -17.03 -25.84 10.17
C HIS A 214 -17.34 -24.78 9.11
N PHE A 215 -16.63 -24.77 7.98
CA PHE A 215 -16.91 -23.84 6.88
C PHE A 215 -18.31 -24.04 6.31
N GLU A 216 -18.70 -25.29 6.02
CA GLU A 216 -20.06 -25.63 5.56
C GLU A 216 -21.13 -25.23 6.57
N HIS A 217 -20.89 -25.48 7.87
CA HIS A 217 -21.77 -25.07 8.97
C HIS A 217 -21.97 -23.55 8.97
N TYR A 218 -20.88 -22.78 9.05
CA TYR A 218 -20.92 -21.32 9.11
C TYR A 218 -21.68 -20.69 7.95
N TRP A 219 -21.46 -21.17 6.71
CA TRP A 219 -22.18 -20.65 5.54
C TRP A 219 -23.62 -21.16 5.42
N SER A 220 -24.03 -22.15 6.22
CA SER A 220 -25.41 -22.63 6.30
C SER A 220 -26.21 -21.97 7.42
N SER A 221 -25.60 -21.78 8.60
CA SER A 221 -26.24 -21.25 9.80
C SER A 221 -26.01 -19.75 10.00
N GLY A 222 -24.87 -19.23 9.53
CA GLY A 222 -24.36 -17.90 9.86
C GLY A 222 -23.80 -17.78 11.29
N THR A 223 -23.47 -18.89 11.96
CA THR A 223 -22.95 -18.93 13.34
C THR A 223 -21.71 -19.83 13.43
N THR A 224 -20.78 -19.51 14.33
CA THR A 224 -19.64 -20.38 14.64
C THR A 224 -20.08 -21.60 15.43
N ASP A 225 -20.88 -21.39 16.50
CA ASP A 225 -21.29 -22.47 17.38
C ASP A 225 -22.32 -23.38 16.70
N ASN A 226 -22.28 -24.67 17.05
CA ASN A 226 -23.27 -25.65 16.63
C ASN A 226 -24.53 -25.57 17.52
N LEU A 227 -25.40 -24.62 17.20
CA LEU A 227 -26.64 -24.38 17.95
C LEU A 227 -27.78 -25.27 17.46
N LEU A 228 -28.56 -25.80 18.41
CA LEU A 228 -29.74 -26.64 18.12
C LEU A 228 -30.86 -25.89 17.39
N ASN A 229 -31.00 -24.58 17.65
CA ASN A 229 -32.06 -23.74 17.08
C ASN A 229 -31.46 -22.61 16.23
N PRO A 230 -32.03 -22.31 15.06
CA PRO A 230 -31.57 -21.21 14.22
C PRO A 230 -31.86 -19.86 14.89
N LEU A 231 -30.87 -18.98 14.86
CA LEU A 231 -30.99 -17.62 15.37
C LEU A 231 -31.71 -16.71 14.35
N ASN A 232 -32.42 -15.69 14.86
CA ASN A 232 -33.26 -14.81 14.06
C ASN A 232 -32.76 -13.36 13.97
N TYR A 233 -31.97 -12.90 14.95
CA TYR A 233 -31.50 -11.53 15.02
C TYR A 233 -30.29 -11.33 14.09
N PRO A 234 -30.40 -10.52 13.01
CA PRO A 234 -29.29 -10.31 12.09
C PRO A 234 -28.26 -9.33 12.69
N ASN A 235 -26.98 -9.59 12.48
CA ASN A 235 -25.90 -8.69 12.85
C ASN A 235 -25.68 -7.62 11.76
N PRO A 236 -26.07 -6.35 11.97
CA PRO A 236 -25.92 -5.30 10.94
C PRO A 236 -24.46 -5.01 10.56
N SER A 237 -23.49 -5.40 11.39
CA SER A 237 -22.06 -5.18 11.11
C SER A 237 -21.52 -5.97 9.91
N PHE A 238 -22.29 -6.94 9.38
CA PHE A 238 -21.96 -7.67 8.15
C PHE A 238 -22.58 -7.07 6.88
N ARG A 239 -23.39 -6.00 6.99
CA ARG A 239 -24.16 -5.44 5.87
C ARG A 239 -23.55 -4.20 5.22
N PHE A 240 -22.89 -3.35 6.00
CA PHE A 240 -22.45 -2.03 5.53
C PHE A 240 -20.94 -2.04 5.29
N SER A 241 -20.56 -1.73 4.05
CA SER A 241 -19.17 -1.74 3.57
C SER A 241 -18.95 -0.60 2.59
N ARG A 242 -17.76 -0.48 2.00
CA ARG A 242 -17.48 0.50 0.93
C ARG A 242 -18.35 0.31 -0.34
N PHE A 243 -18.99 -0.86 -0.48
CA PHE A 243 -19.93 -1.17 -1.57
C PHE A 243 -21.39 -0.85 -1.23
N GLY A 244 -21.58 0.01 -0.22
CA GLY A 244 -22.89 0.45 0.24
C GLY A 244 -23.53 -0.56 1.18
N SER A 245 -24.85 -0.64 1.10
CA SER A 245 -25.66 -1.45 2.00
C SER A 245 -25.95 -2.82 1.40
N ARG A 246 -24.96 -3.57 0.92
CA ARG A 246 -25.13 -4.91 0.30
C ARG A 246 -24.44 -6.01 1.10
N PHE A 247 -24.91 -7.25 0.96
CA PHE A 247 -24.23 -8.40 1.54
C PHE A 247 -23.09 -8.74 0.61
N SER A 248 -21.92 -8.23 0.93
CA SER A 248 -20.71 -8.38 0.13
C SER A 248 -19.65 -9.21 0.85
N VAL A 249 -19.98 -9.89 1.95
CA VAL A 249 -19.02 -10.70 2.72
C VAL A 249 -18.30 -11.68 1.79
N HIS A 250 -16.97 -11.66 1.83
CA HIS A 250 -16.16 -12.51 0.96
C HIS A 250 -16.51 -13.98 1.16
N TYR A 251 -16.75 -14.72 0.07
CA TYR A 251 -17.21 -16.11 0.09
C TYR A 251 -16.23 -17.08 0.77
N GLY A 252 -14.96 -16.70 0.94
CA GLY A 252 -13.96 -17.48 1.67
C GLY A 252 -13.89 -17.19 3.18
N THR A 253 -14.77 -16.34 3.72
CA THR A 253 -14.75 -15.95 5.14
C THR A 253 -14.94 -17.18 6.04
N ASN A 254 -14.08 -17.31 7.05
CA ASN A 254 -14.19 -18.30 8.11
C ASN A 254 -13.66 -17.69 9.43
N PRO A 255 -14.49 -17.57 10.48
CA PRO A 255 -14.10 -16.96 11.76
C PRO A 255 -12.86 -17.57 12.42
N LEU A 256 -12.57 -18.84 12.17
CA LEU A 256 -11.45 -19.55 12.80
C LEU A 256 -10.10 -19.29 12.10
N ALA A 257 -10.10 -18.65 10.93
CA ALA A 257 -8.88 -18.43 10.14
C ALA A 257 -7.84 -17.55 10.85
N GLY A 258 -8.28 -16.68 11.77
CA GLY A 258 -7.43 -15.76 12.52
C GLY A 258 -6.69 -16.37 13.71
N PHE A 259 -6.99 -17.60 14.11
CA PHE A 259 -6.51 -18.22 15.36
C PHE A 259 -5.45 -19.30 15.11
N HIS A 260 -4.73 -19.69 16.16
CA HIS A 260 -3.76 -20.79 16.15
C HIS A 260 -4.43 -22.06 16.67
N LEU A 261 -4.88 -22.91 15.76
CA LEU A 261 -5.75 -24.04 16.11
C LEU A 261 -5.00 -25.31 16.54
N SER A 262 -3.67 -25.33 16.47
CA SER A 262 -2.86 -26.51 16.85
C SER A 262 -3.10 -26.98 18.29
N THR A 263 -3.50 -26.08 19.18
CA THR A 263 -3.80 -26.40 20.58
C THR A 263 -5.05 -27.23 20.78
N ALA A 264 -5.93 -27.34 19.76
CA ALA A 264 -7.08 -28.23 19.79
C ALA A 264 -6.66 -29.72 19.81
N VAL A 265 -5.51 -30.04 19.21
CA VAL A 265 -4.98 -31.41 19.08
C VAL A 265 -3.75 -31.64 19.96
N THR A 266 -2.99 -30.58 20.23
CA THR A 266 -1.79 -30.65 21.09
C THR A 266 -1.94 -29.64 22.23
N PRO A 267 -2.75 -29.95 23.26
CA PRO A 267 -2.87 -29.06 24.41
C PRO A 267 -1.51 -28.94 25.11
N PHE A 268 -1.24 -27.77 25.70
CA PHE A 268 0.01 -27.53 26.44
C PHE A 268 0.15 -28.36 27.74
N ASP A 269 -0.86 -29.13 28.11
CA ASP A 269 -0.83 -30.02 29.27
C ASP A 269 -0.22 -31.37 28.88
N VAL A 270 0.90 -31.73 29.52
CA VAL A 270 1.67 -32.96 29.29
C VAL A 270 0.84 -34.22 29.55
N ASN A 271 -0.27 -34.10 30.30
CA ASN A 271 -1.19 -35.21 30.61
C ASN A 271 -2.42 -35.25 29.69
N ALA A 272 -2.64 -34.24 28.84
CA ALA A 272 -3.79 -34.18 27.95
C ALA A 272 -3.50 -34.95 26.65
N VAL A 273 -3.99 -36.19 26.58
CA VAL A 273 -3.97 -37.00 25.35
C VAL A 273 -5.15 -36.61 24.47
N ALA A 274 -5.10 -35.45 23.82
CA ALA A 274 -6.14 -35.04 22.88
C ALA A 274 -5.72 -35.33 21.42
N TYR A 275 -5.49 -36.60 21.07
CA TYR A 275 -5.43 -36.96 19.65
C TYR A 275 -6.84 -36.87 19.08
N LEU A 276 -7.19 -35.75 18.42
CA LEU A 276 -8.34 -35.75 17.51
C LEU A 276 -8.13 -36.89 16.51
N ASP A 277 -9.12 -37.78 16.41
CA ASP A 277 -9.11 -38.83 15.40
C ASP A 277 -9.09 -38.19 14.01
N LEU A 278 -8.22 -38.71 13.14
CA LEU A 278 -7.92 -38.24 11.78
C LEU A 278 -9.14 -38.14 10.84
N LYS A 279 -10.30 -38.64 11.28
CA LYS A 279 -11.54 -38.75 10.49
C LYS A 279 -12.76 -38.09 11.13
N THR A 280 -12.63 -37.41 12.27
CA THR A 280 -13.82 -36.83 12.91
C THR A 280 -14.37 -35.65 12.10
N GLU A 281 -15.69 -35.59 11.98
CA GLU A 281 -16.41 -34.43 11.47
C GLU A 281 -16.68 -33.39 12.57
N ASP A 282 -16.32 -33.71 13.83
CA ASP A 282 -16.49 -32.81 14.97
C ASP A 282 -15.48 -31.65 14.92
N PHE A 283 -16.01 -30.44 14.80
CA PHE A 283 -15.24 -29.20 14.76
C PHE A 283 -15.32 -28.39 16.06
N ASN A 284 -16.08 -28.84 17.06
CA ASN A 284 -16.22 -28.11 18.34
C ASN A 284 -14.88 -27.84 19.04
N PRO A 285 -13.90 -28.77 19.06
CA PRO A 285 -12.59 -28.51 19.67
C PRO A 285 -11.85 -27.31 19.03
N LEU A 286 -12.09 -27.04 17.75
CA LEU A 286 -11.50 -25.89 17.06
C LEU A 286 -12.07 -24.58 17.59
N ILE A 287 -13.38 -24.54 17.82
CA ILE A 287 -14.09 -23.37 18.34
C ILE A 287 -13.65 -23.11 19.79
N GLU A 288 -13.57 -24.15 20.61
CA GLU A 288 -13.12 -24.05 22.01
C GLU A 288 -11.68 -23.51 22.10
N ALA A 289 -10.77 -24.02 21.25
CA ALA A 289 -9.41 -23.53 21.19
C ALA A 289 -9.34 -22.04 20.81
N ALA A 290 -10.09 -21.63 19.78
CA ALA A 290 -10.13 -20.24 19.32
C ALA A 290 -10.75 -19.31 20.37
N LYS A 291 -11.86 -19.69 21.02
CA LYS A 291 -12.49 -18.91 22.10
C LYS A 291 -11.57 -18.77 23.31
N LYS A 292 -10.83 -19.81 23.67
CA LYS A 292 -9.84 -19.76 24.75
C LYS A 292 -8.69 -18.80 24.42
N GLU A 293 -8.17 -18.87 23.20
CA GLU A 293 -7.14 -17.95 22.72
C GLU A 293 -7.65 -16.50 22.70
N PHE A 294 -8.85 -16.27 22.17
CA PHE A 294 -9.50 -14.95 22.18
C PHE A 294 -9.68 -14.37 23.58
N ALA A 295 -10.08 -15.19 24.56
CA ALA A 295 -10.21 -14.75 25.95
C ALA A 295 -8.88 -14.27 26.54
N LEU A 296 -7.80 -15.02 26.31
CA LEU A 296 -6.45 -14.63 26.72
C LEU A 296 -6.00 -13.32 26.06
N TRP A 297 -6.32 -13.15 24.78
CA TRP A 297 -6.01 -11.92 24.06
C TRP A 297 -6.75 -10.71 24.61
N CYS A 298 -8.05 -10.85 24.89
CA CYS A 298 -8.86 -9.79 25.49
C CYS A 298 -8.36 -9.42 26.89
N GLU A 299 -7.86 -10.39 27.66
CA GLU A 299 -7.25 -10.13 28.96
C GLU A 299 -5.93 -9.37 28.86
N ALA A 300 -5.02 -9.79 27.98
CA ALA A 300 -3.77 -9.08 27.73
C ALA A 300 -3.99 -7.64 27.24
N PHE A 301 -4.98 -7.44 26.36
CA PHE A 301 -5.36 -6.10 25.92
C PHE A 301 -5.85 -5.23 27.09
N ARG A 302 -6.69 -5.75 27.98
CA ARG A 302 -7.14 -5.01 29.18
C ARG A 302 -5.97 -4.65 30.10
N ILE A 303 -4.99 -5.54 30.28
CA ILE A 303 -3.80 -5.28 31.12
C ILE A 303 -2.95 -4.15 30.53
N THR A 304 -2.66 -4.21 29.23
CA THR A 304 -1.83 -3.21 28.54
C THR A 304 -2.52 -1.85 28.47
N GLN A 305 -3.85 -1.83 28.27
CA GLN A 305 -4.66 -0.62 28.28
C GLN A 305 -4.65 0.05 29.66
N LYS A 306 -4.89 -0.70 30.75
CA LYS A 306 -4.84 -0.15 32.13
C LYS A 306 -3.46 0.40 32.50
N SER A 307 -2.41 -0.16 31.91
CA SER A 307 -1.02 0.25 32.15
C SER A 307 -0.56 1.38 31.21
N ASN A 308 -1.43 1.90 30.33
CA ASN A 308 -1.10 2.89 29.30
C ASN A 308 0.10 2.50 28.42
N MET A 309 0.27 1.20 28.17
CA MET A 309 1.36 0.67 27.35
C MET A 309 1.01 0.55 25.87
N SER A 310 -0.28 0.62 25.51
CA SER A 310 -0.76 0.51 24.14
C SER A 310 -1.61 1.71 23.73
N THR A 311 -1.39 2.21 22.51
CA THR A 311 -2.23 3.22 21.85
C THR A 311 -2.58 2.76 20.44
N ILE A 312 -3.80 3.07 20.00
CA ILE A 312 -4.30 2.65 18.69
C ILE A 312 -4.86 3.88 17.98
N CYS A 313 -4.41 4.14 16.76
CA CYS A 313 -4.99 5.12 15.84
C CYS A 313 -5.58 4.41 14.63
N LEU A 314 -6.80 4.80 14.24
CA LEU A 314 -7.49 4.19 13.10
C LEU A 314 -7.84 5.24 12.03
N PHE A 315 -7.56 4.88 10.77
CA PHE A 315 -7.87 5.64 9.55
C PHE A 315 -8.75 4.81 8.62
N ILE A 316 -9.67 5.48 7.94
CA ILE A 316 -10.37 4.93 6.77
C ILE A 316 -9.83 5.66 5.55
N ASP A 317 -8.91 5.02 4.82
CA ASP A 317 -8.29 5.62 3.64
C ASP A 317 -7.67 4.59 2.70
N ASP A 318 -7.29 5.03 1.49
CA ASP A 318 -6.44 4.24 0.61
C ASP A 318 -5.02 4.14 1.18
N ALA A 319 -4.46 2.92 1.23
CA ALA A 319 -3.16 2.68 1.86
C ALA A 319 -2.03 3.52 1.24
N LEU A 320 -2.04 3.73 -0.09
CA LEU A 320 -1.01 4.51 -0.79
C LEU A 320 -1.24 6.02 -0.59
N GLU A 321 -2.49 6.48 -0.61
CA GLU A 321 -2.82 7.89 -0.29
C GLU A 321 -2.46 8.24 1.15
N LEU A 322 -2.75 7.35 2.10
CA LEU A 322 -2.37 7.55 3.50
C LEU A 322 -0.85 7.61 3.64
N CYS A 323 -0.11 6.70 2.98
CA CYS A 323 1.35 6.74 3.04
C CYS A 323 1.92 8.07 2.55
N ALA A 324 1.40 8.57 1.42
CA ALA A 324 1.80 9.88 0.90
C ALA A 324 1.45 11.02 1.86
N SER A 325 0.32 10.95 2.56
CA SER A 325 -0.14 11.96 3.52
C SER A 325 0.64 11.93 4.84
N LEU A 326 1.07 10.75 5.28
CA LEU A 326 1.93 10.57 6.46
C LEU A 326 3.38 10.99 6.20
N HIS A 327 3.80 10.95 4.95
CA HIS A 327 5.12 11.40 4.54
C HIS A 327 5.17 12.94 4.45
N THR A 328 5.34 13.63 5.58
CA THR A 328 5.70 15.06 5.60
C THR A 328 7.23 15.20 5.59
N PRO A 329 7.88 15.63 4.48
CA PRO A 329 9.30 15.93 4.51
C PRO A 329 9.59 17.07 5.49
N ASP A 330 10.69 16.95 6.23
CA ASP A 330 11.17 18.01 7.10
C ASP A 330 11.47 19.24 6.24
N VAL A 331 10.83 20.37 6.56
CA VAL A 331 10.71 21.62 5.76
C VAL A 331 12.07 22.24 5.37
N ARG A 332 13.19 21.68 5.84
CA ARG A 332 14.50 22.35 5.83
C ARG A 332 15.47 21.87 4.75
N HIS A 333 15.34 20.67 4.17
CA HIS A 333 16.44 20.11 3.35
C HIS A 333 16.07 19.30 2.09
N SER A 334 14.88 19.44 1.52
CA SER A 334 14.63 18.90 0.16
C SER A 334 15.14 19.89 -0.90
N PRO A 335 16.11 19.54 -1.79
CA PRO A 335 16.69 20.46 -2.76
C PRO A 335 15.77 20.81 -3.94
N ILE A 336 14.57 20.24 -3.95
CA ILE A 336 13.47 20.58 -4.84
C ILE A 336 12.28 20.65 -3.89
N ASN A 337 11.55 21.76 -3.92
CA ASN A 337 10.21 21.87 -3.34
C ASN A 337 9.43 20.60 -3.68
N ALA A 338 9.41 19.66 -2.74
CA ALA A 338 8.79 18.36 -2.88
C ALA A 338 7.48 18.49 -2.13
N THR A 339 6.38 18.95 -2.69
CA THR A 339 5.99 19.45 -4.01
C THR A 339 4.77 20.33 -3.69
N GLU A 340 4.25 21.10 -4.63
CA GLU A 340 2.92 21.74 -4.51
C GLU A 340 1.77 20.75 -4.19
N VAL A 341 2.07 19.44 -4.04
CA VAL A 341 1.23 18.40 -3.45
C VAL A 341 1.07 18.53 -1.93
N GLU A 342 1.98 19.18 -1.18
CA GLU A 342 1.85 19.35 0.28
C GLU A 342 0.61 20.17 0.68
N ASN A 343 0.07 21.00 -0.22
CA ASN A 343 -1.21 21.68 -0.01
C ASN A 343 -2.42 20.91 -0.54
N THR A 344 -2.23 19.85 -1.34
CA THR A 344 -3.32 19.12 -2.03
C THR A 344 -4.09 18.11 -1.16
N ALA A 345 -3.99 18.22 0.17
CA ALA A 345 -4.86 17.49 1.11
C ALA A 345 -5.07 18.23 2.44
N GLN A 346 -4.95 19.57 2.51
CA GLN A 346 -5.28 20.32 3.74
C GLN A 346 -6.74 20.13 4.22
N SER A 347 -7.59 19.48 3.43
CA SER A 347 -8.96 19.11 3.79
C SER A 347 -9.10 17.82 4.59
N ASP A 348 -8.11 16.92 4.53
CA ASP A 348 -7.98 15.78 5.44
C ASP A 348 -7.04 16.17 6.57
N ALA A 349 -7.26 17.35 7.16
CA ALA A 349 -6.50 17.78 8.32
C ALA A 349 -6.52 16.64 9.34
N PHE A 350 -5.37 15.95 9.47
CA PHE A 350 -5.13 15.00 10.53
C PHE A 350 -5.63 15.65 11.80
N SER A 351 -6.31 14.87 12.65
CA SER A 351 -6.76 15.43 13.92
C SER A 351 -5.56 16.14 14.56
N LYS A 352 -5.73 17.36 15.08
CA LYS A 352 -4.59 18.08 15.67
C LYS A 352 -3.84 17.20 16.67
N GLY A 353 -4.56 16.28 17.35
CA GLY A 353 -4.01 15.26 18.24
C GLY A 353 -3.19 14.14 17.59
N TYR A 354 -3.33 13.83 16.30
CA TYR A 354 -2.51 12.83 15.62
C TYR A 354 -1.02 13.19 15.66
N TYR A 355 -0.67 14.40 15.19
CA TYR A 355 0.72 14.85 15.12
C TYR A 355 1.40 15.02 16.49
N PHE A 356 0.65 15.15 17.57
CA PHE A 356 1.20 15.25 18.93
C PHE A 356 1.41 13.89 19.60
N ASN A 357 0.61 12.87 19.25
CA ASN A 357 0.54 11.63 20.02
C ASN A 357 0.96 10.38 19.24
N HIS A 358 1.29 10.49 17.95
CA HIS A 358 1.58 9.33 17.10
C HIS A 358 2.94 9.45 16.39
N PRO A 359 3.61 8.31 16.11
CA PRO A 359 4.88 8.29 15.38
C PRO A 359 4.74 8.86 13.96
N ARG A 360 5.81 9.48 13.45
CA ARG A 360 5.95 9.89 12.03
C ARG A 360 6.77 8.92 11.19
N GLN A 361 7.46 7.99 11.87
CA GLN A 361 8.23 6.92 11.28
C GLN A 361 8.04 5.67 12.13
N TRP A 362 7.94 4.53 11.46
CA TRP A 362 7.61 3.25 12.08
C TRP A 362 8.79 2.30 11.95
N ASN A 363 9.02 1.50 12.99
CA ASN A 363 9.98 0.40 12.93
C ASN A 363 9.32 -0.92 12.50
N VAL A 364 7.99 -0.98 12.49
CA VAL A 364 7.25 -2.11 11.89
C VAL A 364 6.22 -1.55 10.93
N ILE A 365 6.27 -1.99 9.67
CA ILE A 365 5.19 -1.76 8.72
C ILE A 365 4.68 -3.12 8.27
N ASP A 366 3.42 -3.43 8.54
CA ASP A 366 2.77 -4.64 8.04
C ASP A 366 1.74 -4.24 6.98
N ILE A 367 1.80 -4.89 5.82
CA ILE A 367 0.92 -4.58 4.69
C ILE A 367 -0.08 -5.70 4.39
N SER A 368 -0.18 -6.70 5.27
CA SER A 368 -0.96 -7.92 5.04
C SER A 368 -0.73 -8.48 3.63
N ASN A 369 -1.80 -8.88 2.95
CA ASN A 369 -1.81 -9.36 1.57
C ASN A 369 -2.01 -8.26 0.51
N LEU A 370 -1.82 -6.98 0.86
CA LEU A 370 -2.05 -5.89 -0.10
C LEU A 370 -1.11 -5.92 -1.31
N ILE A 371 -0.02 -6.69 -1.28
CA ILE A 371 0.83 -6.91 -2.47
C ILE A 371 0.02 -7.50 -3.64
N ASP A 372 -0.97 -8.35 -3.34
CA ASP A 372 -1.86 -9.02 -4.30
C ASP A 372 -2.88 -8.05 -4.92
N HIS A 373 -3.07 -6.89 -4.31
CA HIS A 373 -4.07 -5.89 -4.70
C HIS A 373 -3.47 -4.59 -5.22
N LEU A 374 -2.31 -4.20 -4.71
CA LEU A 374 -1.66 -2.92 -4.99
C LEU A 374 -0.33 -3.08 -5.73
N GLY A 375 0.22 -4.29 -5.81
CA GLY A 375 1.50 -4.59 -6.47
C GLY A 375 2.73 -4.22 -5.64
N ILE A 376 3.79 -5.04 -5.78
CA ILE A 376 5.02 -4.93 -4.97
C ILE A 376 5.71 -3.57 -5.07
N TYR A 377 5.78 -2.97 -6.26
CA TYR A 377 6.49 -1.71 -6.47
C TYR A 377 5.79 -0.56 -5.74
N ASN A 378 4.46 -0.45 -5.86
CA ASN A 378 3.70 0.59 -5.19
C ASN A 378 3.84 0.51 -3.68
N ILE A 379 3.76 -0.69 -3.10
CA ILE A 379 3.92 -0.89 -1.67
C ILE A 379 5.32 -0.47 -1.22
N LEU A 380 6.38 -1.03 -1.82
CA LEU A 380 7.74 -0.71 -1.42
C LEU A 380 8.03 0.79 -1.55
N LEU A 381 7.67 1.42 -2.68
CA LEU A 381 7.94 2.84 -2.90
C LEU A 381 7.16 3.76 -1.95
N SER A 382 5.95 3.39 -1.54
CA SER A 382 5.11 4.21 -0.64
C SER A 382 5.48 4.04 0.83
N THR A 383 5.95 2.85 1.22
CA THR A 383 6.28 2.53 2.62
C THR A 383 7.72 2.85 3.00
N LEU A 384 8.65 2.77 2.05
CA LEU A 384 10.08 3.04 2.26
C LEU A 384 10.37 4.39 2.93
N PRO A 385 9.70 5.50 2.56
CA PRO A 385 9.94 6.79 3.20
C PRO A 385 9.43 6.90 4.65
N LEU A 386 8.53 6.00 5.05
CA LEU A 386 7.92 5.93 6.39
C LEU A 386 8.67 4.96 7.31
N LEU A 387 9.39 4.01 6.74
CA LEU A 387 10.22 3.07 7.48
C LEU A 387 11.37 3.83 8.14
N ARG A 388 11.51 3.68 9.46
CA ARG A 388 12.60 4.26 10.21
C ARG A 388 13.93 3.70 9.70
N ARG A 389 14.92 4.59 9.56
CA ARG A 389 16.26 4.24 9.06
C ARG A 389 17.11 3.60 10.16
N ASP A 390 16.69 2.45 10.67
CA ASP A 390 17.49 1.67 11.62
C ASP A 390 17.59 0.19 11.21
N PHE A 391 18.36 -0.58 11.98
CA PHE A 391 18.62 -2.00 11.69
C PHE A 391 17.52 -2.95 12.22
N VAL A 392 16.68 -2.47 13.13
CA VAL A 392 15.57 -3.25 13.69
C VAL A 392 14.30 -3.11 12.85
N SER A 393 14.22 -2.05 12.06
CA SER A 393 13.07 -1.69 11.25
C SER A 393 12.86 -2.66 10.11
N HIS A 394 11.61 -3.06 9.89
CA HIS A 394 11.25 -3.99 8.84
C HIS A 394 9.85 -3.76 8.29
N ILE A 395 9.64 -4.18 7.03
CA ILE A 395 8.34 -4.27 6.38
C ILE A 395 7.95 -5.75 6.26
N ASN A 396 6.74 -6.12 6.65
CA ASN A 396 6.17 -7.45 6.47
C ASN A 396 5.21 -7.43 5.28
N THR A 397 5.39 -8.37 4.35
CA THR A 397 4.47 -8.57 3.22
C THR A 397 4.00 -10.01 3.17
N GLU A 398 2.70 -10.24 2.97
CA GLU A 398 2.10 -11.54 2.71
C GLU A 398 1.57 -11.60 1.26
N THR A 399 1.52 -12.78 0.67
CA THR A 399 0.80 -13.06 -0.60
C THR A 399 0.01 -14.34 -0.44
N LEU A 400 -1.16 -14.40 -1.09
CA LEU A 400 -1.99 -15.60 -1.18
C LEU A 400 -2.10 -16.12 -2.62
N LEU A 401 -1.49 -15.42 -3.59
CA LEU A 401 -1.65 -15.68 -5.03
C LEU A 401 -0.49 -16.52 -5.59
N SER A 402 -0.78 -17.78 -5.92
CA SER A 402 0.18 -18.77 -6.44
C SER A 402 0.68 -18.50 -7.87
N HIS A 403 -0.03 -17.70 -8.67
CA HIS A 403 0.33 -17.48 -10.08
C HIS A 403 1.50 -16.49 -10.26
N GLU A 404 1.69 -15.60 -9.30
CA GLU A 404 2.81 -14.64 -9.27
C GLU A 404 4.03 -15.27 -8.60
N PHE A 405 3.82 -15.93 -7.46
CA PHE A 405 4.86 -16.58 -6.68
C PHE A 405 4.84 -18.12 -6.86
N ASN A 406 5.41 -18.62 -7.96
CA ASN A 406 5.58 -20.07 -8.13
C ASN A 406 6.63 -20.59 -7.12
N SER A 407 6.20 -21.44 -6.19
CA SER A 407 7.02 -22.01 -5.11
C SER A 407 8.09 -23.00 -5.59
N GLU A 408 8.05 -23.44 -6.84
CA GLU A 408 9.09 -24.36 -7.37
C GLU A 408 10.47 -23.67 -7.46
N HIS A 409 10.52 -22.36 -7.74
CA HIS A 409 11.76 -21.59 -7.86
C HIS A 409 11.57 -20.13 -7.45
N ALA A 410 11.79 -19.80 -6.18
CA ALA A 410 11.34 -18.50 -5.70
C ALA A 410 12.19 -17.27 -6.05
N GLU A 411 13.50 -17.43 -6.30
CA GLU A 411 14.28 -16.34 -6.89
C GLU A 411 13.76 -16.05 -8.31
N GLU A 412 13.37 -17.08 -9.05
CA GLU A 412 12.70 -16.92 -10.35
C GLU A 412 11.31 -16.31 -10.20
N ALA A 413 10.58 -16.63 -9.14
CA ALA A 413 9.31 -15.99 -8.80
C ALA A 413 9.48 -14.49 -8.54
N LEU A 414 10.45 -14.09 -7.70
CA LEU A 414 10.77 -12.68 -7.46
C LEU A 414 11.20 -11.98 -8.75
N ASN A 415 12.06 -12.61 -9.56
CA ASN A 415 12.47 -12.06 -10.85
C ASN A 415 11.29 -11.91 -11.82
N LYS A 416 10.33 -12.84 -11.79
CA LYS A 416 9.12 -12.80 -12.61
C LYS A 416 8.16 -11.69 -12.18
N VAL A 417 8.00 -11.47 -10.87
CA VAL A 417 7.15 -10.41 -10.31
C VAL A 417 7.76 -9.03 -10.57
N LEU A 418 9.07 -8.89 -10.36
CA LEU A 418 9.80 -7.64 -10.58
C LEU A 418 10.10 -7.36 -12.07
N GLY A 419 10.10 -8.40 -12.92
CA GLY A 419 10.41 -8.30 -14.35
C GLY A 419 11.90 -8.16 -14.67
N VAL A 420 12.76 -8.16 -13.65
CA VAL A 420 14.20 -8.03 -13.73
C VAL A 420 14.85 -8.86 -12.63
N ASP A 421 16.18 -8.98 -12.68
CA ASP A 421 16.96 -9.58 -11.60
C ASP A 421 16.70 -8.86 -10.26
N SER A 422 16.20 -9.62 -9.28
CA SER A 422 15.76 -9.14 -7.96
C SER A 422 16.88 -8.44 -7.20
N ARG A 423 18.10 -8.97 -7.24
CA ARG A 423 19.29 -8.38 -6.59
C ARG A 423 19.60 -7.01 -7.15
N SER A 424 19.56 -6.89 -8.47
CA SER A 424 19.84 -5.67 -9.20
C SER A 424 18.86 -4.56 -8.83
N ILE A 425 17.56 -4.87 -8.76
CA ILE A 425 16.56 -3.86 -8.37
C ILE A 425 16.60 -3.54 -6.87
N PHE A 426 16.88 -4.51 -6.00
CA PHE A 426 17.09 -4.25 -4.56
C PHE A 426 18.25 -3.28 -4.30
N ALA A 427 19.27 -3.27 -5.17
CA ALA A 427 20.40 -2.34 -5.09
C ALA A 427 19.96 -0.91 -5.30
N LEU A 428 19.08 -0.74 -6.29
CA LEU A 428 18.57 0.56 -6.68
C LEU A 428 17.51 1.06 -5.71
N LEU A 429 16.67 0.16 -5.17
CA LEU A 429 15.64 0.50 -4.19
C LEU A 429 16.19 0.70 -2.78
N GLY A 430 17.31 0.07 -2.42
CA GLY A 430 17.91 0.15 -1.08
C GLY A 430 17.16 -0.63 0.00
N ILE A 431 16.43 -1.67 -0.40
CA ILE A 431 15.69 -2.58 0.47
C ILE A 431 15.78 -4.01 -0.06
N ILE A 432 15.80 -4.97 0.84
CA ILE A 432 16.02 -6.38 0.51
C ILE A 432 15.26 -7.29 1.48
N PRO A 433 14.70 -8.42 1.03
CA PRO A 433 14.18 -9.43 1.94
C PRO A 433 15.30 -10.03 2.79
N THR A 434 15.03 -10.22 4.09
CA THR A 434 16.00 -10.78 5.04
C THR A 434 16.39 -12.19 4.64
N ASP A 435 15.38 -13.00 4.28
CA ASP A 435 15.53 -14.36 3.77
C ASP A 435 16.45 -14.40 2.55
N PHE A 436 16.44 -13.33 1.72
CA PHE A 436 17.36 -13.18 0.60
C PHE A 436 18.82 -13.10 1.01
N LEU A 437 19.10 -12.31 2.05
CA LEU A 437 20.46 -12.07 2.52
C LEU A 437 21.01 -13.25 3.32
N THR A 438 20.16 -13.85 4.16
CA THR A 438 20.60 -14.86 5.13
C THR A 438 20.65 -16.27 4.55
N GLY A 439 19.92 -16.53 3.47
CA GLY A 439 19.75 -17.90 2.97
C GLY A 439 18.86 -18.77 3.87
N HIS A 440 18.14 -18.18 4.83
CA HIS A 440 17.34 -18.88 5.84
C HIS A 440 16.02 -18.15 6.10
N THR A 441 14.93 -18.90 6.31
CA THR A 441 13.62 -18.35 6.69
C THR A 441 13.22 -18.87 8.07
N GLY A 442 12.62 -18.00 8.89
CA GLY A 442 12.08 -18.37 10.19
C GLY A 442 10.65 -18.94 10.12
N THR A 443 9.99 -18.86 8.96
CA THR A 443 8.59 -19.25 8.78
C THR A 443 8.47 -20.57 8.01
N SER A 444 7.69 -21.50 8.54
CA SER A 444 7.40 -22.77 7.86
C SER A 444 6.31 -22.58 6.81
N GLN A 445 6.54 -23.08 5.59
CA GLN A 445 5.55 -23.15 4.51
C GLN A 445 5.00 -24.58 4.31
N MET A 446 5.22 -25.47 5.30
CA MET A 446 4.81 -26.88 5.20
C MET A 446 3.30 -27.03 5.05
N SER A 447 2.51 -26.21 5.75
CA SER A 447 1.05 -26.19 5.66
C SER A 447 0.58 -25.93 4.22
N ASP A 448 1.11 -24.87 3.60
CA ASP A 448 0.70 -24.47 2.25
C ASP A 448 1.23 -25.42 1.17
N THR A 449 2.40 -26.02 1.39
CA THR A 449 2.92 -27.10 0.53
C THR A 449 1.98 -28.31 0.57
N LEU A 450 1.56 -28.75 1.77
CA LEU A 450 0.64 -29.88 1.93
C LEU A 450 -0.73 -29.58 1.32
N LEU A 451 -1.27 -28.37 1.53
CA LEU A 451 -2.53 -27.92 0.92
C LEU A 451 -2.42 -27.91 -0.61
N GLY A 452 -1.30 -27.43 -1.16
CA GLY A 452 -1.04 -27.43 -2.60
C GLY A 452 -0.95 -28.83 -3.22
N MET A 453 -0.39 -29.81 -2.51
CA MET A 453 -0.38 -31.22 -2.97
C MET A 453 -1.79 -31.85 -3.01
N MET A 454 -2.72 -31.33 -2.21
CA MET A 454 -4.07 -31.87 -2.03
C MET A 454 -5.13 -31.25 -2.93
N ASP A 455 -4.77 -30.28 -3.78
CA ASP A 455 -5.67 -29.62 -4.74
C ASP A 455 -6.27 -30.62 -5.79
N SER A 456 -5.86 -31.89 -5.73
CA SER A 456 -6.41 -33.04 -6.47
C SER A 456 -7.58 -33.76 -5.77
N THR A 457 -7.94 -33.40 -4.53
CA THR A 457 -8.96 -34.11 -3.72
C THR A 457 -10.33 -33.43 -3.73
N LYS A 458 -11.41 -34.17 -3.41
CA LYS A 458 -12.80 -33.68 -3.37
C LYS A 458 -13.13 -32.78 -2.15
N LEU A 459 -12.16 -32.51 -1.26
CA LEU A 459 -12.38 -31.83 0.04
C LEU A 459 -12.29 -30.29 -0.02
N GLY A 460 -11.95 -29.70 -1.17
CA GLY A 460 -11.80 -28.25 -1.33
C GLY A 460 -10.77 -27.89 -2.38
N ARG A 461 -10.91 -26.71 -2.99
CA ARG A 461 -9.82 -26.09 -3.77
C ARG A 461 -9.09 -25.09 -2.89
N SER A 462 -7.79 -25.28 -2.67
CA SER A 462 -6.90 -24.26 -2.13
C SER A 462 -5.76 -24.00 -3.10
N LYS A 463 -6.06 -23.30 -4.19
CA LYS A 463 -5.06 -22.73 -5.11
C LYS A 463 -4.20 -21.63 -4.47
N GLN A 464 -4.48 -21.25 -3.21
CA GLN A 464 -3.76 -20.21 -2.49
C GLN A 464 -2.50 -20.80 -1.85
N ILE A 465 -1.37 -20.14 -2.05
CA ILE A 465 -0.11 -20.42 -1.34
C ILE A 465 0.16 -19.19 -0.50
N HIS A 466 0.19 -19.35 0.82
CA HIS A 466 0.55 -18.27 1.72
C HIS A 466 2.08 -18.11 1.75
N GLY A 467 2.58 -17.00 1.21
CA GLY A 467 3.99 -16.63 1.25
C GLY A 467 4.20 -15.36 2.08
N ARG A 468 5.29 -15.31 2.86
CA ARG A 468 5.65 -14.13 3.66
C ARG A 468 7.10 -13.73 3.41
N LEU A 469 7.34 -12.41 3.34
CA LEU A 469 8.68 -11.83 3.22
C LEU A 469 8.85 -10.71 4.25
N VAL A 470 10.03 -10.67 4.86
CA VAL A 470 10.43 -9.63 5.82
C VAL A 470 11.51 -8.77 5.17
N TRP A 471 11.20 -7.51 4.88
CA TRP A 471 12.07 -6.60 4.16
C TRP A 471 12.78 -5.67 5.11
N LYS A 472 14.08 -5.45 4.90
CA LYS A 472 14.89 -4.52 5.69
C LYS A 472 15.68 -3.60 4.79
N HIS A 473 15.96 -2.39 5.29
CA HIS A 473 16.90 -1.50 4.64
C HIS A 473 18.23 -2.20 4.40
N HIS A 474 18.79 -1.99 3.21
CA HIS A 474 20.11 -2.48 2.92
C HIS A 474 21.15 -1.70 3.74
N TRP A 475 21.94 -2.39 4.56
CA TRP A 475 22.89 -1.78 5.51
C TRP A 475 23.91 -0.84 4.86
N SER A 476 24.29 -1.07 3.60
CA SER A 476 25.22 -0.20 2.86
C SER A 476 24.56 1.02 2.23
N LEU A 477 23.22 1.09 2.26
CA LEU A 477 22.44 2.18 1.69
C LEU A 477 21.64 2.92 2.79
N GLN A 478 21.95 2.66 4.07
CA GLN A 478 21.35 3.32 5.22
C GLN A 478 21.95 4.72 5.44
N PRO A 479 21.12 5.77 5.44
CA PRO A 479 21.50 7.08 5.94
C PRO A 479 21.09 7.14 7.42
N GLU A 480 22.06 7.01 8.32
CA GLU A 480 21.97 7.32 9.75
C GLU A 480 21.15 6.37 10.63
N GLY A 481 21.83 5.73 11.59
CA GLY A 481 21.24 5.10 12.76
C GLY A 481 22.07 5.42 14.00
N ASN A 482 21.41 5.58 15.15
CA ASN A 482 22.01 6.09 16.40
C ASN A 482 23.08 5.19 17.06
N HIS A 483 23.40 4.01 16.50
CA HIS A 483 24.19 3.02 17.24
C HIS A 483 25.54 2.63 16.68
N LEU A 484 25.97 3.06 15.49
CA LEU A 484 27.34 2.76 15.01
C LEU A 484 27.91 3.88 14.14
N ASP A 485 28.81 4.70 14.70
CA ASP A 485 29.58 5.72 13.98
C ASP A 485 30.48 5.14 12.86
N GLN A 486 30.66 3.82 12.80
CA GLN A 486 31.47 3.15 11.76
C GLN A 486 30.75 3.02 10.40
N PHE A 487 29.42 2.93 10.37
CA PHE A 487 28.65 2.69 9.13
C PHE A 487 28.13 3.96 8.44
N LYS A 488 28.16 5.12 9.12
CA LYS A 488 27.87 6.44 8.51
C LYS A 488 28.71 6.75 7.26
N LYS A 489 29.82 6.01 7.05
CA LYS A 489 30.82 6.22 6.00
C LYS A 489 30.53 5.56 4.64
N LEU A 490 29.50 4.72 4.51
CA LEU A 490 29.33 3.84 3.33
C LEU A 490 28.19 4.26 2.39
N GLN A 491 27.90 5.56 2.24
CA GLN A 491 26.93 6.00 1.22
C GLN A 491 27.51 5.86 -0.19
N PHE A 492 27.11 4.80 -0.89
CA PHE A 492 27.49 4.59 -2.28
C PHE A 492 26.63 5.41 -3.25
N ARG A 493 27.29 5.94 -4.29
CA ARG A 493 26.63 6.43 -5.50
C ARG A 493 26.98 5.53 -6.68
N PHE A 494 26.01 5.18 -7.49
CA PHE A 494 26.20 4.27 -8.61
C PHE A 494 26.57 5.00 -9.90
N VAL A 495 27.52 4.44 -10.63
CA VAL A 495 27.91 4.83 -12.00
C VAL A 495 27.63 3.64 -12.91
N PHE A 496 27.04 3.86 -14.06
CA PHE A 496 26.72 2.79 -15.02
C PHE A 496 26.75 3.31 -16.45
N GLU A 497 26.81 2.40 -17.41
CA GLU A 497 26.72 2.74 -18.83
C GLU A 497 25.25 3.05 -19.19
N PRO A 498 24.96 4.18 -19.86
CA PRO A 498 23.60 4.61 -20.14
C PRO A 498 22.74 3.59 -20.88
N ASN A 499 23.22 2.97 -21.97
CA ASN A 499 22.40 2.05 -22.76
C ASN A 499 22.00 0.80 -21.98
N SER A 500 22.93 0.29 -21.16
CA SER A 500 22.70 -0.85 -20.28
C SER A 500 21.61 -0.54 -19.25
N MET A 501 21.65 0.64 -18.63
CA MET A 501 20.62 1.08 -17.70
C MET A 501 19.28 1.31 -18.40
N CYS A 502 19.26 1.94 -19.60
CA CYS A 502 18.06 2.06 -20.40
C CYS A 502 17.44 0.69 -20.72
N GLY A 503 18.25 -0.31 -21.04
CA GLY A 503 17.79 -1.69 -21.25
C GLY A 503 17.16 -2.31 -20.00
N PHE A 504 17.77 -2.09 -18.83
CA PHE A 504 17.23 -2.53 -17.54
C PHE A 504 15.90 -1.84 -17.19
N LEU A 505 15.83 -0.51 -17.32
CA LEU A 505 14.61 0.28 -17.08
C LEU A 505 13.50 -0.07 -18.08
N MET A 506 13.84 -0.39 -19.33
CA MET A 506 12.88 -0.86 -20.33
C MET A 506 12.26 -2.21 -19.95
N ALA A 507 13.04 -3.13 -19.37
CA ALA A 507 12.52 -4.40 -18.87
C ALA A 507 11.52 -4.19 -17.73
N ILE A 508 11.82 -3.28 -16.79
CA ILE A 508 10.88 -2.86 -15.74
C ILE A 508 9.62 -2.25 -16.36
N TYR A 509 9.77 -1.28 -17.26
CA TYR A 509 8.64 -0.60 -17.91
C TYR A 509 7.69 -1.60 -18.59
N ARG A 510 8.24 -2.54 -19.38
CA ARG A 510 7.47 -3.60 -20.04
C ARG A 510 6.76 -4.51 -19.06
N LYS A 511 7.36 -4.78 -17.89
CA LYS A 511 6.70 -5.57 -16.83
C LYS A 511 5.55 -4.82 -16.17
N LEU A 512 5.74 -3.54 -15.83
CA LEU A 512 4.70 -2.73 -15.18
C LEU A 512 3.46 -2.58 -16.07
N PHE A 513 3.64 -2.58 -17.38
CA PHE A 513 2.61 -2.37 -18.38
C PHE A 513 2.44 -3.56 -19.33
N GLU A 514 2.66 -4.78 -18.81
CA GLU A 514 2.55 -6.05 -19.54
C GLU A 514 1.16 -6.21 -20.17
N SER A 515 0.12 -5.69 -19.52
CA SER A 515 -1.27 -5.67 -20.00
C SER A 515 -1.48 -4.88 -21.30
N GLU A 516 -0.62 -3.90 -21.60
CA GLU A 516 -0.72 -3.08 -22.81
C GLU A 516 -0.16 -3.81 -24.06
N ASN A 517 0.60 -4.89 -23.86
CA ASN A 517 1.09 -5.75 -24.95
C ASN A 517 -0.03 -6.67 -25.44
N HIS A 518 -0.83 -6.17 -26.37
CA HIS A 518 -1.99 -6.88 -26.92
C HIS A 518 -1.62 -8.24 -27.52
N ALA A 519 -0.54 -8.32 -28.30
CA ALA A 519 -0.12 -9.57 -28.93
C ALA A 519 0.24 -10.65 -27.89
N GLY A 520 1.00 -10.27 -26.86
CA GLY A 520 1.36 -11.16 -25.76
C GLY A 520 0.14 -11.60 -24.94
N MET A 521 -0.77 -10.67 -24.66
CA MET A 521 -1.98 -10.95 -23.90
C MET A 521 -2.96 -11.84 -24.67
N PHE A 522 -3.15 -11.63 -25.98
CA PHE A 522 -3.96 -12.53 -26.81
C PHE A 522 -3.38 -13.94 -26.88
N ALA A 523 -2.06 -14.07 -26.98
CA ALA A 523 -1.40 -15.38 -26.92
C ALA A 523 -1.62 -16.07 -25.57
N LEU A 524 -1.58 -15.31 -24.47
CA LEU A 524 -1.83 -15.83 -23.13
C LEU A 524 -3.29 -16.25 -22.95
N ILE A 525 -4.27 -15.43 -23.36
CA ILE A 525 -5.70 -15.76 -23.29
C ILE A 525 -5.99 -17.10 -23.99
N LYS A 526 -5.34 -17.35 -25.14
CA LYS A 526 -5.49 -18.63 -25.86
C LYS A 526 -4.90 -19.82 -25.11
N LYS A 527 -3.85 -19.61 -24.30
CA LYS A 527 -3.13 -20.68 -23.59
C LYS A 527 -3.73 -20.95 -22.22
N ASP A 528 -4.04 -19.90 -21.47
CA ASP A 528 -4.50 -19.92 -20.09
C ASP A 528 -5.33 -18.67 -19.79
N ALA A 529 -6.65 -18.81 -19.87
CA ALA A 529 -7.59 -17.71 -19.65
C ALA A 529 -7.61 -17.23 -18.19
N GLU A 530 -7.36 -18.11 -17.20
CA GLU A 530 -7.31 -17.73 -15.78
C GLU A 530 -6.04 -16.90 -15.51
N ALA A 531 -4.87 -17.35 -15.99
CA ALA A 531 -3.64 -16.58 -15.87
C ALA A 531 -3.70 -15.25 -16.64
N ALA A 532 -4.41 -15.20 -17.77
CA ALA A 532 -4.65 -13.97 -18.49
C ALA A 532 -5.56 -12.99 -17.72
N LEU A 533 -6.56 -13.49 -17.00
CA LEU A 533 -7.42 -12.65 -16.16
C LEU A 533 -6.60 -12.02 -15.02
N ALA A 534 -5.76 -12.82 -14.37
CA ALA A 534 -4.91 -12.37 -13.28
C ALA A 534 -3.84 -11.37 -13.76
N LYS A 535 -3.16 -11.65 -14.87
CA LYS A 535 -2.21 -10.70 -15.51
C LYS A 535 -2.86 -9.47 -16.15
N GLY A 536 -4.18 -9.49 -16.33
CA GLY A 536 -4.96 -8.34 -16.79
C GLY A 536 -5.18 -7.28 -15.72
N LEU A 537 -4.94 -7.62 -14.44
CA LEU A 537 -5.01 -6.67 -13.33
C LEU A 537 -3.75 -5.80 -13.33
N GLN A 538 -3.89 -4.59 -13.84
CA GLN A 538 -2.81 -3.62 -13.82
C GLN A 538 -2.76 -2.94 -12.45
N HIS A 539 -1.76 -3.27 -11.64
CA HIS A 539 -1.54 -2.63 -10.34
C HIS A 539 -0.77 -1.31 -10.43
N ASN A 540 0.01 -1.11 -11.50
CA ASN A 540 0.98 -0.02 -11.61
C ASN A 540 0.47 1.08 -12.54
N SER A 541 0.75 2.34 -12.17
CA SER A 541 0.52 3.52 -13.01
C SER A 541 1.84 4.08 -13.55
N ARG A 542 1.76 5.06 -14.46
CA ARG A 542 2.94 5.87 -14.86
C ARG A 542 3.56 6.61 -13.66
N GLY A 543 2.78 6.85 -12.60
CA GLY A 543 3.28 7.39 -11.34
C GLY A 543 4.25 6.44 -10.65
N THR A 544 3.93 5.14 -10.63
CA THR A 544 4.82 4.09 -10.11
C THR A 544 6.18 4.11 -10.80
N PHE A 545 6.18 4.17 -12.13
CA PHE A 545 7.42 4.17 -12.90
C PHE A 545 8.25 5.43 -12.65
N SER A 546 7.61 6.59 -12.54
CA SER A 546 8.28 7.85 -12.19
C SER A 546 8.94 7.79 -10.81
N LEU A 547 8.29 7.16 -9.81
CA LEU A 547 8.89 6.95 -8.50
C LEU A 547 10.06 5.96 -8.52
N ILE A 548 10.03 4.93 -9.36
CA ILE A 548 11.20 4.06 -9.59
C ILE A 548 12.35 4.90 -10.14
N LEU A 549 12.11 5.72 -11.15
CA LEU A 549 13.14 6.60 -11.72
C LEU A 549 13.67 7.59 -10.69
N ALA A 550 12.81 8.18 -9.85
CA ALA A 550 13.21 9.07 -8.77
C ALA A 550 14.12 8.35 -7.76
N ARG A 551 13.78 7.08 -7.44
CA ARG A 551 14.59 6.26 -6.55
C ARG A 551 15.95 5.92 -7.17
N VAL A 552 15.99 5.52 -8.45
CA VAL A 552 17.23 5.26 -9.19
C VAL A 552 18.10 6.53 -9.26
N LYS A 553 17.50 7.69 -9.56
CA LYS A 553 18.18 9.00 -9.56
C LYS A 553 18.81 9.28 -8.20
N SER A 554 18.09 9.01 -7.11
CA SER A 554 18.55 9.29 -5.74
C SER A 554 19.83 8.55 -5.35
N VAL A 555 20.13 7.41 -5.99
CA VAL A 555 21.35 6.60 -5.76
C VAL A 555 22.38 6.74 -6.88
N THR A 556 22.07 7.49 -7.94
CA THR A 556 22.97 7.69 -9.09
C THR A 556 24.00 8.79 -8.79
N SER A 557 25.22 8.60 -9.28
CA SER A 557 26.30 9.58 -9.19
C SER A 557 26.14 10.71 -10.20
N GLU A 558 26.60 11.91 -9.86
CA GLU A 558 26.66 13.07 -10.76
C GLU A 558 27.58 12.85 -11.97
N LEU A 559 28.42 11.79 -11.95
CA LEU A 559 29.24 11.38 -13.09
C LEU A 559 28.43 10.78 -14.25
N VAL A 560 27.16 10.47 -14.03
CA VAL A 560 26.25 9.96 -15.07
C VAL A 560 25.45 11.13 -15.64
N ASP A 561 25.48 11.30 -16.96
CA ASP A 561 24.62 12.26 -17.67
C ASP A 561 23.16 11.78 -17.64
N TRP A 562 22.51 12.05 -16.51
CA TRP A 562 21.15 11.59 -16.23
C TRP A 562 20.11 12.22 -17.15
N GLU A 563 20.24 13.52 -17.42
CA GLU A 563 19.25 14.26 -18.21
C GLU A 563 19.21 13.74 -19.65
N ASN A 564 20.37 13.58 -20.29
CA ASN A 564 20.45 13.02 -21.64
C ASN A 564 19.98 11.55 -21.69
N MET A 565 20.35 10.74 -20.67
CA MET A 565 19.91 9.34 -20.60
C MET A 565 18.39 9.22 -20.54
N ILE A 566 17.73 10.02 -19.69
CA ILE A 566 16.27 9.98 -19.56
C ILE A 566 15.59 10.49 -20.83
N GLU A 567 16.11 11.54 -21.46
CA GLU A 567 15.57 12.03 -22.74
C GLU A 567 15.63 10.96 -23.84
N GLU A 568 16.78 10.29 -24.00
CA GLU A 568 16.93 9.17 -24.95
C GLU A 568 16.01 8.00 -24.59
N PHE A 569 15.90 7.69 -23.30
CA PHE A 569 15.06 6.60 -22.82
C PHE A 569 13.57 6.85 -23.05
N MET A 570 13.08 8.08 -22.83
CA MET A 570 11.71 8.48 -23.14
C MET A 570 11.38 8.33 -24.63
N SER A 571 12.32 8.68 -25.51
CA SER A 571 12.20 8.42 -26.96
C SER A 571 12.15 6.92 -27.29
N LYS A 572 12.92 6.09 -26.57
CA LYS A 572 12.89 4.63 -26.71
C LYS A 572 11.57 4.02 -26.22
N ILE A 573 10.91 4.58 -25.21
CA ILE A 573 9.57 4.09 -24.76
C ILE A 573 8.56 4.23 -25.90
N ALA A 574 8.53 5.38 -26.57
CA ALA A 574 7.58 5.66 -27.65
C ALA A 574 7.74 4.70 -28.84
N SER A 575 8.95 4.25 -29.12
CA SER A 575 9.29 3.46 -30.32
C SER A 575 9.50 1.95 -30.05
N GLN A 576 9.91 1.57 -28.84
CA GLN A 576 10.41 0.22 -28.52
C GLN A 576 9.76 -0.42 -27.29
N SER A 577 8.74 0.18 -26.67
CA SER A 577 8.06 -0.42 -25.51
C SER A 577 7.29 -1.70 -25.84
N GLY A 578 6.85 -1.87 -27.09
CA GLY A 578 5.94 -2.95 -27.51
C GLY A 578 4.47 -2.69 -27.19
N SER A 579 4.14 -1.54 -26.59
CA SER A 579 2.77 -1.08 -26.34
C SER A 579 2.35 -0.10 -27.43
N LEU A 580 1.24 -0.40 -28.13
CA LEU A 580 0.66 0.46 -29.17
C LEU A 580 0.11 1.79 -28.63
N ILE A 581 -0.15 1.86 -27.32
CA ILE A 581 -0.76 3.02 -26.66
C ILE A 581 0.24 3.80 -25.79
N SER A 582 1.49 3.34 -25.69
CA SER A 582 2.53 3.97 -24.88
C SER A 582 2.75 5.44 -25.22
N SER A 583 2.72 5.79 -26.50
CA SER A 583 2.86 7.17 -27.00
C SER A 583 1.74 8.09 -26.50
N CYS A 584 0.52 7.55 -26.31
CA CYS A 584 -0.61 8.31 -25.79
C CYS A 584 -0.47 8.68 -24.30
N HIS A 585 0.51 8.11 -23.58
CA HIS A 585 0.77 8.40 -22.17
C HIS A 585 2.05 9.23 -21.94
N LEU A 586 2.73 9.69 -23.00
CA LEU A 586 4.00 10.41 -22.86
C LEU A 586 3.83 11.72 -22.09
N GLN A 587 2.76 12.47 -22.35
CA GLN A 587 2.52 13.74 -21.65
C GLN A 587 2.21 13.54 -20.16
N GLU A 588 1.52 12.45 -19.81
CA GLU A 588 1.36 12.05 -18.42
C GLU A 588 2.71 11.71 -17.78
N GLN A 589 3.54 10.93 -18.47
CA GLN A 589 4.85 10.52 -17.98
C GLN A 589 5.79 11.72 -17.78
N ASP A 590 5.77 12.71 -18.68
CA ASP A 590 6.57 13.93 -18.56
C ASP A 590 6.16 14.79 -17.36
N VAL A 591 4.85 14.96 -17.15
CA VAL A 591 4.31 15.69 -15.99
C VAL A 591 4.67 14.99 -14.69
N LEU A 592 4.54 13.67 -14.63
CA LEU A 592 4.89 12.90 -13.43
C LEU A 592 6.40 12.91 -13.17
N ASN A 593 7.23 12.83 -14.21
CA ASN A 593 8.68 12.98 -14.09
C ASN A 593 9.08 14.37 -13.57
N HIS A 594 8.39 15.42 -14.02
CA HIS A 594 8.58 16.78 -13.52
C HIS A 594 8.18 16.87 -12.03
N LEU A 595 6.99 16.38 -11.68
CA LEU A 595 6.47 16.37 -10.30
C LEU A 595 7.41 15.64 -9.34
N TYR A 596 7.93 14.47 -9.71
CA TYR A 596 8.83 13.70 -8.84
C TYR A 596 10.32 14.08 -8.97
N GLY A 597 10.65 15.21 -9.62
CA GLY A 597 12.03 15.69 -9.75
C GLY A 597 12.95 14.78 -10.56
N VAL A 598 12.39 13.89 -11.38
CA VAL A 598 13.13 12.92 -12.21
C VAL A 598 13.79 13.62 -13.39
N HIS A 599 13.00 14.34 -14.18
CA HIS A 599 13.42 15.05 -15.38
C HIS A 599 12.33 16.07 -15.74
N THR A 600 12.73 17.24 -16.23
CA THR A 600 11.78 18.24 -16.77
C THR A 600 12.06 18.44 -18.25
N THR A 601 11.07 18.11 -19.08
CA THR A 601 11.20 18.23 -20.53
C THR A 601 11.30 19.68 -20.97
N PRO A 602 11.90 19.97 -22.15
CA PRO A 602 12.00 21.33 -22.67
C PRO A 602 10.65 22.06 -22.76
N ALA A 603 9.56 21.33 -23.04
CA ALA A 603 8.21 21.90 -23.12
C ALA A 603 7.71 22.46 -21.77
N LEU A 604 8.02 21.80 -20.65
CA LEU A 604 7.63 22.23 -19.31
C LEU A 604 8.57 23.31 -18.73
N LYS A 605 9.77 23.49 -19.31
CA LYS A 605 10.70 24.57 -18.93
C LYS A 605 10.35 25.92 -19.56
N LYS A 606 9.62 25.91 -20.68
CA LYS A 606 9.20 27.11 -21.41
C LYS A 606 7.94 27.71 -20.77
N ASP A 607 7.69 28.98 -21.07
CA ASP A 607 6.39 29.59 -20.80
C ASP A 607 5.27 28.77 -21.50
N PRO A 608 4.15 28.44 -20.81
CA PRO A 608 3.12 27.59 -21.38
C PRO A 608 2.51 28.10 -22.70
N MET A 609 2.39 29.41 -22.87
CA MET A 609 1.91 30.00 -24.13
C MET A 609 2.94 29.79 -25.22
N ALA A 610 4.22 30.03 -24.94
CA ALA A 610 5.29 29.81 -25.92
C ALA A 610 5.36 28.34 -26.38
N ALA A 611 5.26 27.39 -25.44
CA ALA A 611 5.18 25.96 -25.76
C ALA A 611 3.94 25.65 -26.60
N ALA A 612 2.76 26.16 -26.24
CA ALA A 612 1.54 25.98 -27.02
C ALA A 612 1.66 26.55 -28.44
N HIS A 613 2.36 27.68 -28.63
CA HIS A 613 2.65 28.25 -29.95
C HIS A 613 3.52 27.34 -30.82
N GLU A 614 4.59 26.79 -30.25
CA GLU A 614 5.49 25.87 -30.95
C GLU A 614 4.75 24.60 -31.38
N PHE A 615 4.09 23.91 -30.44
CA PHE A 615 3.35 22.69 -30.74
C PHE A 615 2.12 22.93 -31.62
N GLY A 616 1.42 24.04 -31.42
CA GLY A 616 0.30 24.45 -32.25
C GLY A 616 0.72 24.69 -33.70
N SER A 617 1.81 25.43 -33.91
CA SER A 617 2.36 25.67 -35.25
C SER A 617 2.81 24.39 -35.95
N MET A 618 3.45 23.45 -35.23
CA MET A 618 3.87 22.17 -35.82
C MET A 618 2.69 21.30 -36.27
N ASN A 619 1.52 21.45 -35.65
CA ASN A 619 0.34 20.61 -35.89
C ASN A 619 -0.81 21.34 -36.60
N ASN A 620 -0.59 22.56 -37.11
CA ASN A 620 -1.63 23.43 -37.70
C ASN A 620 -2.84 23.66 -36.75
N LEU A 621 -2.57 23.78 -35.45
CA LEU A 621 -3.57 24.07 -34.43
C LEU A 621 -3.50 25.52 -33.97
N ARG A 622 -4.67 26.13 -33.82
CA ARG A 622 -4.82 27.45 -33.22
C ARG A 622 -4.73 27.34 -31.70
N ILE A 623 -4.41 28.46 -31.07
CA ILE A 623 -4.29 28.58 -29.62
C ILE A 623 -5.54 29.26 -29.09
N SER A 624 -6.07 28.71 -28.01
CA SER A 624 -7.16 29.27 -27.25
C SER A 624 -6.70 30.51 -26.50
N THR A 625 -7.29 31.67 -26.83
CA THR A 625 -7.10 32.91 -26.07
C THR A 625 -8.11 33.06 -24.94
N THR A 626 -8.97 32.06 -24.72
CA THR A 626 -10.06 32.14 -23.74
C THR A 626 -9.67 31.61 -22.36
N ILE A 627 -8.49 31.01 -22.21
CA ILE A 627 -8.00 30.52 -20.92
C ILE A 627 -7.17 31.60 -20.24
N SER A 628 -7.52 31.96 -19.02
CA SER A 628 -6.84 32.99 -18.21
C SER A 628 -6.34 32.42 -16.88
N GLY A 629 -5.47 33.14 -16.17
CA GLY A 629 -4.93 32.70 -14.88
C GLY A 629 -3.78 31.69 -14.99
N ILE A 630 -3.04 31.69 -16.09
CA ILE A 630 -1.88 30.80 -16.30
C ILE A 630 -0.77 31.21 -15.33
N SER A 631 -0.52 30.38 -14.32
CA SER A 631 0.50 30.63 -13.29
C SER A 631 1.54 29.51 -13.14
N SER A 632 1.33 28.36 -13.80
CA SER A 632 2.19 27.18 -13.69
C SER A 632 2.30 26.45 -15.03
N ALA A 633 3.36 25.65 -15.19
CA ALA A 633 3.59 24.77 -16.34
C ALA A 633 2.68 23.53 -16.33
N ILE A 634 2.07 23.23 -15.18
CA ILE A 634 1.15 22.12 -14.97
C ILE A 634 -0.18 22.63 -14.40
N THR A 635 -1.26 21.89 -14.68
CA THR A 635 -2.62 22.27 -14.23
C THR A 635 -3.39 21.02 -13.83
N CYS A 636 -4.14 21.10 -12.73
CA CYS A 636 -5.10 20.09 -12.33
C CYS A 636 -6.38 20.26 -13.15
N VAL A 637 -6.80 19.20 -13.84
CA VAL A 637 -8.10 19.10 -14.52
C VAL A 637 -9.00 18.22 -13.67
N THR A 638 -10.14 18.75 -13.25
CA THR A 638 -11.20 18.00 -12.57
C THR A 638 -12.44 17.91 -13.45
N LEU A 639 -12.87 16.69 -13.76
CA LEU A 639 -14.09 16.40 -14.51
C LEU A 639 -15.15 15.79 -13.57
N ALA A 640 -16.30 16.47 -13.45
CA ALA A 640 -17.47 16.01 -12.70
C ALA A 640 -18.42 15.21 -13.58
N VAL A 641 -18.42 13.89 -13.41
CA VAL A 641 -19.24 12.94 -14.20
C VAL A 641 -20.49 12.53 -13.42
N PRO A 642 -21.71 12.75 -13.92
CA PRO A 642 -22.91 12.25 -13.28
C PRO A 642 -22.88 10.74 -13.09
N ILE A 643 -23.27 10.23 -11.91
CA ILE A 643 -23.38 8.78 -11.65
C ILE A 643 -24.24 8.07 -12.71
N ARG A 644 -25.29 8.74 -13.22
CA ARG A 644 -26.14 8.22 -14.31
C ARG A 644 -25.38 7.89 -15.60
N ALA A 645 -24.22 8.48 -15.86
CA ALA A 645 -23.39 8.13 -17.01
C ALA A 645 -22.85 6.69 -16.91
N PHE A 646 -22.72 6.16 -15.69
CA PHE A 646 -22.29 4.79 -15.42
C PHE A 646 -23.44 3.79 -15.42
N LYS A 647 -24.70 4.18 -15.71
CA LYS A 647 -25.88 3.31 -15.60
C LYS A 647 -25.73 1.95 -16.30
N LYS A 648 -25.10 1.93 -17.48
CA LYS A 648 -24.84 0.70 -18.24
C LYS A 648 -23.90 -0.25 -17.48
N LEU A 649 -22.84 0.28 -16.88
CA LEU A 649 -21.88 -0.48 -16.08
C LEU A 649 -22.46 -0.90 -14.72
N LEU A 650 -23.27 -0.04 -14.09
CA LEU A 650 -23.97 -0.33 -12.84
C LEU A 650 -25.01 -1.46 -12.98
N ALA A 651 -25.49 -1.70 -14.20
CA ALA A 651 -26.42 -2.79 -14.49
C ALA A 651 -25.73 -4.15 -14.69
N CYS A 652 -24.40 -4.17 -14.88
CA CYS A 652 -23.64 -5.40 -15.09
C CYS A 652 -23.29 -6.09 -13.77
N THR A 653 -23.24 -7.42 -13.82
CA THR A 653 -22.69 -8.25 -12.74
C THR A 653 -21.17 -8.12 -12.64
N LEU A 654 -20.58 -8.51 -11.51
CA LEU A 654 -19.12 -8.51 -11.34
C LEU A 654 -18.42 -9.42 -12.38
N SER A 655 -19.04 -10.53 -12.77
CA SER A 655 -18.51 -11.42 -13.81
C SER A 655 -18.51 -10.78 -15.20
N GLU A 656 -19.50 -9.92 -15.51
CA GLU A 656 -19.63 -9.24 -16.80
C GLU A 656 -18.78 -7.97 -16.89
N ALA A 657 -18.81 -7.12 -15.86
CA ALA A 657 -18.07 -5.87 -15.84
C ALA A 657 -16.60 -6.09 -15.45
N GLY A 658 -16.34 -6.93 -14.46
CA GLY A 658 -15.05 -6.95 -13.75
C GLY A 658 -14.81 -5.61 -13.03
N THR A 659 -13.54 -5.25 -12.85
CA THR A 659 -13.12 -3.96 -12.29
C THR A 659 -12.24 -3.21 -13.29
N PRO A 660 -12.82 -2.69 -14.39
CA PRO A 660 -12.05 -2.07 -15.46
C PRO A 660 -11.33 -0.82 -14.97
N GLY A 661 -10.09 -0.62 -15.42
CA GLY A 661 -9.32 0.60 -15.19
C GLY A 661 -9.93 1.79 -15.92
N LEU A 662 -9.79 2.97 -15.33
CA LEU A 662 -10.29 4.24 -15.86
C LEU A 662 -9.13 5.20 -16.10
N HIS A 663 -9.21 5.98 -17.17
CA HIS A 663 -8.30 7.09 -17.45
C HIS A 663 -9.06 8.33 -17.91
N LEU A 664 -8.42 9.50 -17.79
CA LEU A 664 -8.90 10.71 -18.44
C LEU A 664 -8.21 10.85 -19.80
N ARG A 665 -8.98 11.20 -20.82
CA ARG A 665 -8.49 11.50 -22.16
C ARG A 665 -8.65 12.98 -22.44
N LEU A 666 -7.57 13.64 -22.83
CA LEU A 666 -7.62 14.98 -23.41
C LEU A 666 -7.49 14.88 -24.92
N LEU A 667 -8.48 15.45 -25.62
CA LEU A 667 -8.52 15.53 -27.07
C LEU A 667 -8.54 16.99 -27.50
N CYS A 668 -7.47 17.45 -28.15
CA CYS A 668 -7.31 18.82 -28.65
C CYS A 668 -7.02 18.78 -30.16
N GLY A 669 -8.06 18.94 -30.98
CA GLY A 669 -7.96 18.70 -32.42
C GLY A 669 -7.59 17.23 -32.72
N PRO A 670 -6.51 16.94 -33.49
CA PRO A 670 -6.03 15.59 -33.74
C PRO A 670 -5.15 15.03 -32.61
N LEU A 671 -4.75 15.85 -31.64
CA LEU A 671 -3.85 15.43 -30.57
C LEU A 671 -4.64 14.77 -29.44
N LEU A 672 -4.19 13.59 -29.03
CA LEU A 672 -4.81 12.78 -27.99
C LEU A 672 -3.76 12.35 -26.96
N ASN A 673 -4.07 12.55 -25.68
CA ASN A 673 -3.27 12.01 -24.57
C ASN A 673 -4.18 11.43 -23.49
N ASN A 674 -3.72 10.34 -22.88
CA ASN A 674 -4.37 9.62 -21.80
C ASN A 674 -3.62 9.86 -20.47
N PHE A 675 -4.37 9.96 -19.39
CA PHE A 675 -3.89 10.20 -18.04
C PHE A 675 -4.53 9.16 -17.09
N GLY A 676 -3.75 8.16 -16.67
CA GLY A 676 -4.19 7.08 -15.78
C GLY A 676 -3.98 7.33 -14.29
N SER A 677 -3.14 8.30 -13.89
CA SER A 677 -2.89 8.69 -12.51
C SER A 677 -4.00 9.58 -11.97
N LEU A 678 -5.20 9.01 -11.87
CA LEU A 678 -6.40 9.72 -11.47
C LEU A 678 -6.59 9.73 -9.95
N ARG A 679 -7.09 10.84 -9.40
CA ARG A 679 -7.78 10.87 -8.11
C ARG A 679 -9.28 10.84 -8.34
N ARG A 680 -9.99 10.01 -7.57
CA ARG A 680 -11.44 9.88 -7.63
C ARG A 680 -12.07 10.30 -6.30
N ARG A 681 -13.10 11.12 -6.35
CA ARG A 681 -13.95 11.50 -5.21
C ARG A 681 -15.43 11.52 -5.62
N PHE A 682 -16.34 11.35 -4.68
CA PHE A 682 -17.78 11.46 -4.92
C PHE A 682 -18.30 12.74 -4.31
N GLY A 683 -19.09 13.51 -5.06
CA GLY A 683 -19.64 14.76 -4.58
C GLY A 683 -20.03 15.75 -5.67
N LYS A 684 -20.45 16.95 -5.25
CA LYS A 684 -20.82 18.04 -6.15
C LYS A 684 -19.81 19.18 -6.06
N LEU A 685 -19.21 19.56 -7.18
CA LEU A 685 -18.35 20.73 -7.27
C LEU A 685 -19.15 22.00 -6.96
N ARG A 686 -18.55 22.92 -6.22
CA ARG A 686 -19.17 24.23 -6.03
C ARG A 686 -19.06 25.10 -7.28
N PRO A 687 -20.06 25.96 -7.55
CA PRO A 687 -19.97 26.95 -8.60
C PRO A 687 -18.71 27.78 -8.44
N GLU A 688 -18.03 28.05 -9.55
CA GLU A 688 -16.94 29.03 -9.57
C GLU A 688 -17.51 30.41 -9.26
N VAL A 689 -16.74 31.25 -8.56
CA VAL A 689 -17.04 32.68 -8.50
C VAL A 689 -16.73 33.26 -9.87
N GLN A 690 -17.69 33.17 -10.79
CA GLN A 690 -17.51 33.67 -12.16
C GLN A 690 -17.41 35.21 -12.13
N ILE A 691 -16.32 35.75 -12.67
CA ILE A 691 -16.25 37.16 -13.03
C ILE A 691 -16.93 37.29 -14.40
N PRO A 692 -18.01 38.08 -14.54
CA PRO A 692 -18.70 38.24 -15.81
C PRO A 692 -17.74 38.74 -16.91
N GLY A 693 -17.63 37.99 -18.01
CA GLY A 693 -16.81 38.36 -19.18
C GLY A 693 -15.42 37.72 -19.25
N ALA A 694 -14.95 37.04 -18.20
CA ALA A 694 -13.76 36.20 -18.27
C ALA A 694 -14.11 34.83 -18.87
N GLY A 695 -13.25 34.29 -19.75
CA GLY A 695 -13.39 32.92 -20.27
C GLY A 695 -13.13 31.86 -19.18
N THR A 696 -12.71 30.65 -19.57
CA THR A 696 -12.31 29.62 -18.60
C THR A 696 -11.08 30.09 -17.81
N SER A 697 -11.17 30.22 -16.48
CA SER A 697 -10.02 30.58 -15.63
C SER A 697 -9.39 29.35 -14.97
N ILE A 698 -8.07 29.36 -14.82
CA ILE A 698 -7.36 28.43 -13.93
C ILE A 698 -7.42 29.03 -12.52
N GLN A 699 -8.13 28.35 -11.63
CA GLN A 699 -8.26 28.76 -10.24
C GLN A 699 -6.95 28.51 -9.47
N THR A 700 -6.45 29.53 -8.76
CA THR A 700 -5.35 29.35 -7.80
C THR A 700 -5.87 28.65 -6.54
N GLY A 701 -5.21 27.56 -6.13
CA GLY A 701 -5.57 26.72 -4.98
C GLY A 701 -6.60 25.63 -5.29
N SER A 702 -7.02 24.90 -4.25
CA SER A 702 -7.96 23.78 -4.38
C SER A 702 -9.42 24.22 -4.63
N PRO A 703 -10.11 23.65 -5.64
CA PRO A 703 -11.56 23.80 -5.78
C PRO A 703 -12.30 23.00 -4.71
N THR A 704 -13.35 23.57 -4.11
CA THR A 704 -14.11 22.91 -3.03
C THR A 704 -15.29 22.10 -3.56
N PHE A 705 -15.60 20.96 -2.94
CA PHE A 705 -16.78 20.17 -3.24
C PHE A 705 -17.53 19.69 -2.00
N GLU A 706 -18.80 19.36 -2.20
CA GLU A 706 -19.65 18.72 -1.19
C GLU A 706 -19.56 17.20 -1.35
N GLU A 707 -18.88 16.53 -0.41
CA GLU A 707 -18.62 15.10 -0.46
C GLU A 707 -19.90 14.27 -0.31
N ASP A 708 -20.07 13.29 -1.19
CA ASP A 708 -21.15 12.29 -1.15
C ASP A 708 -20.60 10.95 -0.66
N LEU A 709 -20.78 10.69 0.64
CA LEU A 709 -20.29 9.48 1.30
C LEU A 709 -21.10 8.22 0.93
N ALA A 710 -22.22 8.34 0.21
CA ALA A 710 -22.97 7.19 -0.29
C ALA A 710 -22.34 6.58 -1.55
N GLY A 711 -21.31 7.22 -2.13
CA GLY A 711 -20.54 6.68 -3.24
C GLY A 711 -21.40 6.41 -4.47
N TRP A 712 -21.34 5.18 -4.99
CA TRP A 712 -22.13 4.75 -6.16
C TRP A 712 -23.64 4.69 -5.92
N ASP A 713 -24.09 4.48 -4.68
CA ASP A 713 -25.51 4.52 -4.30
C ASP A 713 -26.00 5.96 -4.02
N GLY A 714 -25.10 6.94 -4.14
CA GLY A 714 -25.37 8.36 -3.90
C GLY A 714 -26.06 9.09 -5.05
N SER A 715 -26.14 10.41 -4.91
CA SER A 715 -26.77 11.32 -5.88
C SER A 715 -25.85 12.43 -6.40
N GLY A 716 -24.59 12.43 -5.95
CA GLY A 716 -23.53 13.31 -6.39
C GLY A 716 -22.99 12.97 -7.80
N ASP A 717 -21.97 13.72 -8.20
CA ASP A 717 -21.14 13.38 -9.36
C ASP A 717 -19.91 12.58 -8.89
N VAL A 718 -19.28 11.87 -9.82
CA VAL A 718 -17.94 11.27 -9.64
C VAL A 718 -16.92 12.26 -10.19
N LEU A 719 -16.07 12.78 -9.32
CA LEU A 719 -15.03 13.74 -9.64
C LEU A 719 -13.74 12.98 -9.97
N PHE A 720 -13.28 13.09 -11.22
CA PHE A 720 -11.99 12.56 -11.65
C PHE A 720 -11.02 13.71 -11.84
N SER A 721 -9.85 13.62 -11.20
CA SER A 721 -8.83 14.67 -11.28
C SER A 721 -7.46 14.11 -11.67
N CYS A 722 -6.76 14.80 -12.57
CA CYS A 722 -5.37 14.53 -12.91
C CYS A 722 -4.59 15.82 -13.15
N ILE A 723 -3.26 15.74 -13.11
CA ILE A 723 -2.37 16.83 -13.49
C ILE A 723 -1.97 16.65 -14.96
N VAL A 724 -2.01 17.74 -15.72
CA VAL A 724 -1.70 17.76 -17.16
C VAL A 724 -0.78 18.93 -17.50
N PRO A 725 -0.06 18.91 -18.64
CA PRO A 725 0.71 20.07 -19.09
C PRO A 725 -0.21 21.23 -19.44
N THR A 726 0.05 22.42 -18.89
CA THR A 726 -0.80 23.60 -19.13
C THR A 726 -0.83 23.96 -20.61
N TRP A 727 0.30 23.85 -21.31
CA TRP A 727 0.40 24.15 -22.74
C TRP A 727 -0.58 23.31 -23.59
N PHE A 728 -0.88 22.08 -23.18
CA PHE A 728 -1.79 21.19 -23.92
C PHE A 728 -3.24 21.70 -23.87
N LEU A 729 -3.65 22.28 -22.73
CA LEU A 729 -4.98 22.86 -22.54
C LEU A 729 -5.20 24.14 -23.35
N LEU A 730 -4.12 24.84 -23.70
CA LEU A 730 -4.15 26.08 -24.47
C LEU A 730 -4.40 25.85 -25.96
N LEU A 731 -4.44 24.62 -26.44
CA LEU A 731 -4.77 24.31 -27.82
C LEU A 731 -6.29 24.47 -28.07
N GLU A 732 -6.67 24.90 -29.27
CA GLU A 732 -8.09 25.04 -29.61
C GLU A 732 -8.78 23.67 -29.72
N GLY A 733 -10.07 23.61 -29.33
CA GLY A 733 -10.89 22.41 -29.47
C GLY A 733 -10.69 21.34 -28.40
N CYS A 734 -10.01 21.67 -27.30
CA CYS A 734 -9.79 20.74 -26.20
C CYS A 734 -11.09 20.30 -25.50
N ALA A 735 -11.22 18.99 -25.31
CA ALA A 735 -12.25 18.35 -24.51
C ALA A 735 -11.63 17.27 -23.62
N VAL A 736 -12.26 17.02 -22.48
CA VAL A 736 -11.85 15.99 -21.53
C VAL A 736 -12.93 14.91 -21.45
N SER A 737 -12.54 13.64 -21.51
CA SER A 737 -13.46 12.52 -21.28
C SER A 737 -12.91 11.50 -20.29
N VAL A 738 -13.82 10.78 -19.62
CA VAL A 738 -13.50 9.56 -18.88
C VAL A 738 -13.72 8.37 -19.80
N ASN A 739 -12.71 7.52 -19.92
CA ASN A 739 -12.76 6.32 -20.73
C ASN A 739 -12.29 5.10 -19.93
N ILE A 740 -12.74 3.92 -20.33
CA ILE A 740 -12.19 2.65 -19.85
C ILE A 740 -10.87 2.38 -20.56
N VAL A 741 -9.84 1.97 -19.79
CA VAL A 741 -8.55 1.56 -20.33
C VAL A 741 -8.76 0.34 -21.22
N SER A 742 -8.34 0.44 -22.48
CA SER A 742 -8.46 -0.66 -23.43
C SER A 742 -7.45 -1.76 -23.06
N THR A 743 -7.99 -2.86 -22.54
CA THR A 743 -7.28 -4.13 -22.35
C THR A 743 -8.07 -5.24 -23.04
N PRO A 744 -7.42 -6.35 -23.42
CA PRO A 744 -8.14 -7.49 -24.00
C PRO A 744 -9.33 -7.97 -23.15
N GLN A 745 -9.24 -7.85 -21.82
CA GLN A 745 -10.32 -8.17 -20.88
C GLN A 745 -11.44 -7.12 -20.91
N ALA A 746 -11.09 -5.83 -20.97
CA ALA A 746 -12.07 -4.74 -20.99
C ALA A 746 -12.81 -4.65 -22.33
N ASN A 747 -12.25 -5.15 -23.44
CA ASN A 747 -12.85 -5.06 -24.77
C ASN A 747 -14.26 -5.70 -24.86
N ARG A 748 -14.62 -6.62 -23.96
CA ARG A 748 -16.01 -7.12 -23.85
C ARG A 748 -17.04 -6.03 -23.53
N LEU A 749 -16.59 -4.92 -22.93
CA LEU A 749 -17.44 -3.78 -22.57
C LEU A 749 -17.73 -2.85 -23.75
N ILE A 750 -17.11 -3.06 -24.92
CA ILE A 750 -17.43 -2.31 -26.14
C ILE A 750 -18.91 -2.48 -26.48
N GLU A 751 -19.42 -3.71 -26.39
CA GLU A 751 -20.85 -4.02 -26.63
C GLU A 751 -21.75 -3.38 -25.56
N VAL A 752 -21.31 -3.41 -24.29
CA VAL A 752 -22.06 -2.82 -23.17
C VAL A 752 -22.17 -1.32 -23.34
N LEU A 753 -21.08 -0.62 -23.66
CA LEU A 753 -21.06 0.83 -23.83
C LEU A 753 -21.66 1.27 -25.18
N ASN A 754 -21.67 0.38 -26.19
CA ASN A 754 -21.96 0.68 -27.59
C ASN A 754 -21.04 1.79 -28.14
N ASP A 755 -19.76 1.71 -27.77
CA ASP A 755 -18.75 2.71 -28.09
C ASP A 755 -17.36 2.05 -28.23
N PHE A 756 -16.76 2.12 -29.42
CA PHE A 756 -15.43 1.56 -29.68
C PHE A 756 -14.29 2.32 -29.00
N GLN A 757 -14.53 3.57 -28.60
CA GLN A 757 -13.57 4.42 -27.91
C GLN A 757 -13.61 4.25 -26.39
N MET A 758 -14.51 3.38 -25.90
CA MET A 758 -14.72 3.07 -24.50
C MET A 758 -15.04 4.33 -23.66
N GLU A 759 -15.69 5.32 -24.28
CA GLU A 759 -16.04 6.59 -23.65
C GLU A 759 -17.27 6.46 -22.75
N ILE A 760 -17.17 6.96 -21.52
CA ILE A 760 -18.29 6.99 -20.56
C ILE A 760 -18.96 8.36 -20.56
N PHE A 761 -18.14 9.43 -20.54
CA PHE A 761 -18.62 10.80 -20.46
C PHE A 761 -17.58 11.77 -21.01
N ARG A 762 -18.05 12.84 -21.67
CA ARG A 762 -17.22 13.90 -22.23
C ARG A 762 -17.69 15.28 -21.79
N GLY A 763 -16.76 16.12 -21.36
CA GLY A 763 -16.95 17.52 -20.99
C GLY A 763 -16.10 18.44 -21.85
N SER A 764 -16.64 19.61 -22.21
CA SER A 764 -15.88 20.69 -22.84
C SER A 764 -15.14 21.50 -21.78
N LEU A 765 -13.92 21.97 -22.07
CA LEU A 765 -13.21 22.92 -21.17
C LEU A 765 -13.97 24.25 -20.97
N LYS A 766 -14.94 24.56 -21.84
CA LYS A 766 -15.83 25.73 -21.72
C LYS A 766 -16.96 25.50 -20.72
N ASP A 767 -17.23 24.25 -20.34
CA ASP A 767 -18.27 23.92 -19.36
C ASP A 767 -17.70 23.99 -17.93
N GLY A 768 -17.63 25.21 -17.38
CA GLY A 768 -17.15 25.46 -16.02
C GLY A 768 -17.99 24.81 -14.91
N LYS A 769 -19.15 24.22 -15.23
CA LYS A 769 -19.96 23.43 -14.28
C LYS A 769 -19.45 21.99 -14.18
N ARG A 770 -18.95 21.42 -15.27
CA ARG A 770 -18.49 20.03 -15.36
C ARG A 770 -16.98 19.90 -15.32
N VAL A 771 -16.25 20.88 -15.82
CA VAL A 771 -14.80 20.88 -15.88
C VAL A 771 -14.26 22.05 -15.07
N ARG A 772 -13.35 21.77 -14.14
CA ARG A 772 -12.62 22.78 -13.38
C ARG A 772 -11.13 22.67 -13.65
N LEU A 773 -10.50 23.81 -13.87
CA LEU A 773 -9.04 23.95 -13.96
C LEU A 773 -8.53 24.62 -12.69
N SER A 774 -7.52 24.04 -12.06
CA SER A 774 -6.94 24.57 -10.83
C SER A 774 -5.45 24.27 -10.70
N THR A 775 -4.75 24.94 -9.80
CA THR A 775 -3.36 24.60 -9.47
C THR A 775 -3.26 23.40 -8.52
N GLU A 776 -4.32 23.11 -7.77
CA GLU A 776 -4.35 22.04 -6.76
C GLU A 776 -5.57 21.11 -6.95
N PHE A 777 -5.50 19.89 -6.44
CA PHE A 777 -6.61 18.92 -6.45
C PHE A 777 -7.84 19.41 -5.67
N PRO A 778 -9.06 18.93 -6.01
CA PRO A 778 -10.28 19.32 -5.30
C PRO A 778 -10.28 18.84 -3.85
N SER A 779 -10.81 19.68 -2.97
CA SER A 779 -10.83 19.45 -1.52
C SER A 779 -12.26 19.44 -0.97
N PRO A 780 -12.64 18.48 -0.09
CA PRO A 780 -13.95 18.49 0.54
C PRO A 780 -14.10 19.73 1.43
N GLN A 781 -15.33 20.23 1.52
CA GLN A 781 -15.63 21.35 2.40
C GLN A 781 -15.36 20.97 3.88
N LYS A 782 -14.74 21.89 4.63
CA LYS A 782 -14.55 21.74 6.08
C LYS A 782 -15.92 21.58 6.77
N PRO A 783 -16.10 20.56 7.65
CA PRO A 783 -17.36 20.34 8.37
C PRO A 783 -17.86 21.54 9.18
N LEU A 784 -16.95 22.43 9.61
CA LEU A 784 -17.27 23.60 10.44
C LEU A 784 -18.30 24.54 9.77
N ASP A 785 -18.28 24.69 8.44
CA ASP A 785 -19.21 25.55 7.72
C ASP A 785 -20.65 24.99 7.70
N ARG A 786 -20.80 23.65 7.79
CA ARG A 786 -22.11 22.98 7.83
C ARG A 786 -22.81 23.24 9.17
N MET A 787 -22.05 23.29 10.27
CA MET A 787 -22.58 23.60 11.59
C MET A 787 -22.95 25.07 11.73
N LEU A 788 -22.11 25.99 11.26
CA LEU A 788 -22.38 27.44 11.33
C LEU A 788 -23.63 27.82 10.52
N LYS A 789 -23.81 27.28 9.30
CA LYS A 789 -25.02 27.53 8.50
C LYS A 789 -26.30 26.95 9.09
N SER A 790 -26.21 25.88 9.89
CA SER A 790 -27.38 25.34 10.61
C SER A 790 -27.77 26.16 11.85
N LEU A 791 -26.85 27.00 12.34
CA LEU A 791 -27.06 27.92 13.46
C LEU A 791 -27.49 29.32 12.97
N ASP A 792 -27.04 29.75 11.79
CA ASP A 792 -27.35 31.08 11.22
C ASP A 792 -28.79 31.23 10.69
N VAL A 793 -29.56 30.13 10.53
CA VAL A 793 -30.99 30.24 10.16
C VAL A 793 -31.87 30.64 11.35
N ASN A 794 -31.34 30.62 12.58
CA ASN A 794 -32.12 30.89 13.80
C ASN A 794 -31.66 32.13 14.60
N GLN A 795 -30.77 32.98 14.08
CA GLN A 795 -30.34 34.19 14.80
C GLN A 795 -30.21 35.45 13.91
N GLU A 796 -31.18 35.70 13.04
CA GLU A 796 -31.56 37.10 12.77
C GLU A 796 -32.45 37.60 13.92
N SER A 797 -31.82 38.15 14.96
CA SER A 797 -32.28 39.33 15.71
C SER A 797 -31.60 39.44 17.08
N LYS A 798 -30.66 40.36 17.20
CA LYS A 798 -30.60 41.43 18.22
C LYS A 798 -29.15 41.86 18.52
N ASN A 799 -28.99 43.17 18.43
CA ASN A 799 -28.10 44.05 19.19
C ASN A 799 -26.64 44.23 18.73
N SER A 800 -26.50 45.33 17.99
CA SER A 800 -25.51 46.39 18.13
C SER A 800 -24.65 46.44 19.41
N GLY A 801 -23.34 46.66 19.17
CA GLY A 801 -22.52 47.61 19.91
C GLY A 801 -21.85 47.12 21.19
N ASN A 802 -20.55 46.79 21.11
CA ASN A 802 -19.57 47.46 21.96
C ASN A 802 -18.11 47.20 21.52
N THR A 803 -17.35 48.27 21.61
CA THR A 803 -15.90 48.40 21.41
C THR A 803 -15.08 47.80 22.55
N GLY A 804 -13.95 47.18 22.22
CA GLY A 804 -12.72 47.31 23.02
C GLY A 804 -12.23 46.07 23.79
N ALA A 805 -10.93 45.79 23.57
CA ALA A 805 -9.96 45.08 24.42
C ALA A 805 -9.57 43.65 23.97
N GLN A 806 -8.67 43.58 22.98
CA GLN A 806 -7.75 42.46 22.81
C GLN A 806 -6.76 42.44 24.00
N LYS A 807 -6.84 41.42 24.84
CA LYS A 807 -5.73 41.00 25.70
C LYS A 807 -4.98 39.90 24.97
N GLU A 808 -3.79 40.23 24.50
CA GLU A 808 -2.77 39.25 24.12
C GLU A 808 -2.45 38.37 25.35
N LEU A 809 -2.65 37.06 25.22
CA LEU A 809 -2.03 36.09 26.12
C LEU A 809 -0.77 35.60 25.42
N GLU A 810 0.38 35.99 25.98
CA GLU A 810 1.72 35.60 25.59
C GLU A 810 1.87 34.07 25.63
N ALA A 811 2.34 33.51 24.52
CA ALA A 811 2.81 32.13 24.43
C ALA A 811 4.13 31.97 25.22
N PRO A 812 4.39 30.82 25.88
CA PRO A 812 5.63 30.61 26.61
C PRO A 812 6.83 30.61 25.66
N LYS A 813 7.83 31.44 25.96
CA LYS A 813 9.15 31.43 25.30
C LYS A 813 9.79 30.07 25.48
N VAL A 814 9.85 29.28 24.41
CA VAL A 814 10.73 28.12 24.29
C VAL A 814 12.13 28.67 24.03
N GLU A 815 13.02 28.51 25.00
CA GLU A 815 14.44 28.86 24.86
C GLU A 815 15.05 28.07 23.70
N SER A 816 15.40 28.80 22.64
CA SER A 816 16.12 28.29 21.50
C SER A 816 17.56 27.96 21.90
N TYR A 817 17.86 26.68 22.08
CA TYR A 817 19.24 26.21 22.02
C TYR A 817 19.70 26.27 20.57
N SER A 818 20.29 27.40 20.19
CA SER A 818 21.05 27.56 18.96
C SER A 818 22.40 26.86 19.12
N THR A 819 22.46 25.57 18.86
CA THR A 819 23.73 24.90 18.58
C THR A 819 24.04 25.11 17.10
N GLU A 820 24.86 26.14 16.82
CA GLU A 820 25.58 26.27 15.56
C GLU A 820 26.47 25.04 15.38
N LEU A 821 25.96 24.03 14.69
CA LEU A 821 26.77 22.95 14.11
C LEU A 821 26.98 23.25 12.62
N THR A 822 27.73 24.31 12.37
CA THR A 822 28.53 24.39 11.14
C THR A 822 29.63 23.34 11.25
N SER A 823 29.35 22.13 10.78
CA SER A 823 30.39 21.19 10.37
C SER A 823 30.02 20.62 9.02
N SER A 824 30.36 21.38 7.98
CA SER A 824 30.68 20.85 6.67
C SER A 824 31.79 19.80 6.81
N ILE A 825 31.42 18.52 6.83
CA ILE A 825 32.34 17.43 6.52
C ILE A 825 31.95 16.95 5.13
N ASP A 826 32.44 17.65 4.10
CA ASP A 826 32.53 17.12 2.75
C ASP A 826 33.53 15.95 2.77
N GLN A 827 33.03 14.72 3.00
CA GLN A 827 33.78 13.49 2.75
C GLN A 827 33.38 12.92 1.38
N PRO A 828 34.34 12.38 0.59
CA PRO A 828 34.08 11.92 -0.76
C PRO A 828 33.14 10.71 -0.75
N LYS A 829 31.93 10.88 -1.28
CA LYS A 829 30.98 9.78 -1.57
C LYS A 829 31.71 8.73 -2.41
N SER A 830 31.78 7.49 -1.91
CA SER A 830 32.40 6.39 -2.66
C SER A 830 31.53 6.01 -3.86
N THR A 831 32.09 6.03 -5.07
CA THR A 831 31.37 5.62 -6.29
C THR A 831 31.56 4.14 -6.58
N LEU A 832 30.46 3.44 -6.87
CA LEU A 832 30.49 2.06 -7.36
C LEU A 832 30.04 2.01 -8.82
N LYS A 833 30.88 1.42 -9.68
CA LYS A 833 30.54 1.19 -11.07
C LYS A 833 29.79 -0.13 -11.22
N LEU A 834 28.54 -0.06 -11.67
CA LEU A 834 27.72 -1.22 -11.97
C LEU A 834 27.93 -1.64 -13.43
N LYS A 835 28.26 -2.92 -13.65
CA LYS A 835 28.39 -3.50 -14.99
C LYS A 835 27.26 -4.50 -15.20
N PHE A 836 26.44 -4.26 -16.21
CA PHE A 836 25.32 -5.11 -16.56
C PHE A 836 25.76 -6.23 -17.52
N SER A 837 25.09 -7.37 -17.43
CA SER A 837 25.18 -8.43 -18.44
C SER A 837 24.48 -8.00 -19.74
N ASN A 838 24.88 -8.63 -20.84
CA ASN A 838 24.22 -8.43 -22.14
C ASN A 838 22.76 -8.92 -22.13
N LEU A 839 21.95 -8.38 -23.04
CA LEU A 839 20.56 -8.74 -23.31
C LEU A 839 20.41 -10.26 -23.61
N PRO A 840 19.25 -10.90 -23.33
CA PRO A 840 17.91 -10.30 -23.16
C PRO A 840 17.52 -9.93 -21.72
N ASN A 841 18.22 -10.42 -20.70
CA ASN A 841 17.90 -10.19 -19.29
C ASN A 841 19.03 -9.40 -18.62
N PRO A 842 18.99 -8.05 -18.67
CA PRO A 842 20.03 -7.24 -18.06
C PRO A 842 20.01 -7.44 -16.54
N LYS A 843 21.16 -7.80 -15.98
CA LYS A 843 21.39 -7.91 -14.54
C LYS A 843 22.75 -7.31 -14.20
N ILE A 844 22.91 -6.80 -12.99
CA ILE A 844 24.23 -6.39 -12.51
C ILE A 844 25.05 -7.68 -12.35
N ASP A 845 26.11 -7.81 -13.14
CA ASP A 845 26.98 -8.99 -13.13
C ASP A 845 28.26 -8.72 -12.34
N ARG A 846 28.74 -7.47 -12.38
CA ARG A 846 29.95 -7.06 -11.68
C ARG A 846 29.79 -5.68 -11.06
N ILE A 847 30.45 -5.48 -9.93
CA ILE A 847 30.58 -4.19 -9.26
C ILE A 847 32.05 -3.84 -9.20
N SER A 848 32.39 -2.63 -9.64
CA SER A 848 33.75 -2.12 -9.54
C SER A 848 33.82 -0.95 -8.56
N TYR A 849 34.85 -0.96 -7.72
CA TYR A 849 35.17 0.11 -6.78
C TYR A 849 36.53 0.70 -7.10
N ARG A 850 36.60 2.03 -7.10
CA ARG A 850 37.84 2.78 -7.28
C ARG A 850 38.27 3.38 -5.95
N TRP A 851 39.44 2.96 -5.49
CA TRP A 851 40.17 3.61 -4.40
C TRP A 851 41.11 4.66 -4.99
N ASP A 852 40.72 5.93 -4.87
CA ASP A 852 41.59 7.05 -5.22
C ASP A 852 42.59 7.28 -4.10
N VAL A 853 43.88 7.16 -4.40
CA VAL A 853 44.96 7.34 -3.41
C VAL A 853 45.65 8.68 -3.58
N GLY A 854 45.21 9.51 -4.53
CA GLY A 854 45.86 10.77 -4.88
C GLY A 854 45.92 11.81 -3.75
N SER A 855 45.06 11.70 -2.74
CA SER A 855 44.98 12.61 -1.59
C SER A 855 45.94 12.25 -0.44
N ASP A 856 46.53 11.05 -0.44
CA ASP A 856 47.43 10.58 0.60
C ASP A 856 48.85 10.42 0.03
N ASN A 857 49.74 11.34 0.40
CA ASN A 857 51.11 11.36 -0.10
C ASN A 857 51.88 10.06 0.19
N GLU A 858 51.59 9.38 1.31
CA GLU A 858 52.22 8.10 1.66
C GLU A 858 51.73 6.99 0.71
N LEU A 859 50.42 6.93 0.45
CA LEU A 859 49.85 5.96 -0.51
C LEU A 859 50.27 6.25 -1.95
N VAL A 860 50.37 7.52 -2.35
CA VAL A 860 50.92 7.93 -3.66
C VAL A 860 52.36 7.45 -3.80
N GLN A 861 53.20 7.68 -2.80
CA GLN A 861 54.59 7.24 -2.81
C GLN A 861 54.70 5.72 -2.90
N LEU A 862 53.89 4.98 -2.14
CA LEU A 862 53.81 3.52 -2.23
C LEU A 862 53.36 3.04 -3.62
N LEU A 863 52.42 3.76 -4.25
CA LEU A 863 51.94 3.45 -5.59
C LEU A 863 52.99 3.76 -6.67
N GLU A 864 53.72 4.85 -6.55
CA GLU A 864 54.78 5.27 -7.49
C GLU A 864 56.02 4.38 -7.36
N THR A 865 56.38 3.98 -6.14
CA THR A 865 57.49 3.04 -5.85
C THR A 865 57.17 1.58 -6.18
N LYS A 866 55.98 1.30 -6.73
CA LYS A 866 55.52 -0.05 -7.11
C LYS A 866 55.50 -1.03 -5.92
N ALA A 867 55.10 -0.57 -4.73
CA ALA A 867 54.85 -1.45 -3.59
C ALA A 867 53.89 -2.60 -3.97
N PRO A 868 54.03 -3.79 -3.35
CA PRO A 868 53.16 -4.93 -3.64
C PRO A 868 51.70 -4.60 -3.30
N ILE A 869 50.80 -5.01 -4.18
CA ILE A 869 49.35 -4.86 -4.00
C ILE A 869 48.72 -6.25 -4.00
N THR A 870 47.99 -6.58 -2.94
CA THR A 870 47.23 -7.83 -2.84
C THR A 870 45.81 -7.55 -2.38
N THR A 871 44.89 -8.43 -2.76
CA THR A 871 43.49 -8.36 -2.36
C THR A 871 43.11 -9.66 -1.65
N THR A 872 42.52 -9.55 -0.46
CA THR A 872 42.03 -10.70 0.30
C THR A 872 40.55 -10.52 0.59
N ARG A 873 39.77 -11.59 0.40
CA ARG A 873 38.36 -11.59 0.81
C ARG A 873 38.30 -11.80 2.32
N VAL A 874 37.74 -10.82 3.03
CA VAL A 874 37.60 -10.85 4.51
C VAL A 874 36.18 -11.19 4.95
N GLY A 875 35.20 -11.11 4.04
CA GLY A 875 33.81 -11.54 4.25
C GLY A 875 33.09 -11.76 2.92
N THR A 876 31.85 -12.26 2.96
CA THR A 876 31.08 -12.53 1.73
C THR A 876 30.89 -11.30 0.87
N SER A 877 30.74 -10.12 1.49
CA SER A 877 30.58 -8.83 0.83
C SER A 877 31.74 -7.88 1.12
N ALA A 878 32.90 -8.37 1.57
CA ALA A 878 34.00 -7.51 2.01
C ALA A 878 35.37 -7.97 1.51
N MET A 879 36.16 -7.02 0.99
CA MET A 879 37.50 -7.24 0.47
C MET A 879 38.48 -6.23 1.06
N SER A 880 39.67 -6.70 1.43
CA SER A 880 40.77 -5.85 1.88
C SER A 880 41.83 -5.73 0.79
N ILE A 881 42.23 -4.49 0.52
CA ILE A 881 43.30 -4.11 -0.40
C ILE A 881 44.52 -3.79 0.45
N LEU A 882 45.62 -4.51 0.26
CA LEU A 882 46.90 -4.21 0.89
C LEU A 882 47.78 -3.48 -0.12
N LEU A 883 48.23 -2.26 0.17
CA LEU A 883 49.26 -1.53 -0.57
C LEU A 883 50.48 -1.37 0.34
N GLY A 884 51.50 -2.20 0.14
CA GLY A 884 52.65 -2.24 1.05
C GLY A 884 52.25 -2.64 2.48
N ARG A 885 52.29 -1.69 3.43
CA ARG A 885 51.86 -1.88 4.83
C ARG A 885 50.49 -1.29 5.15
N LYS A 886 49.86 -0.60 4.20
CA LYS A 886 48.56 0.03 4.39
C LYS A 886 47.47 -0.89 3.89
N SER A 887 46.41 -1.06 4.67
CA SER A 887 45.21 -1.79 4.27
C SER A 887 44.04 -0.85 4.07
N HIS A 888 43.21 -1.16 3.10
CA HIS A 888 41.93 -0.51 2.86
C HIS A 888 40.86 -1.57 2.66
N THR A 889 39.84 -1.57 3.51
CA THR A 889 38.76 -2.56 3.41
C THR A 889 37.54 -1.92 2.79
N ILE A 890 37.05 -2.53 1.71
CA ILE A 890 35.77 -2.20 1.11
C ILE A 890 34.71 -3.23 1.49
N HIS A 891 33.52 -2.71 1.78
CA HIS A 891 32.29 -3.45 1.98
C HIS A 891 31.36 -3.21 0.79
N PHE A 892 31.24 -4.19 -0.10
CA PHE A 892 30.30 -4.16 -1.23
C PHE A 892 28.86 -4.32 -0.75
N PRO A 893 27.88 -3.77 -1.48
CA PRO A 893 26.46 -3.96 -1.17
C PRO A 893 26.03 -5.43 -1.34
N TYR A 894 26.71 -6.22 -2.15
CA TYR A 894 26.35 -7.61 -2.43
C TYR A 894 27.50 -8.57 -2.15
N PRO A 895 27.18 -9.86 -1.90
CA PRO A 895 28.19 -10.89 -1.92
C PRO A 895 28.94 -10.91 -3.26
N VAL A 896 30.26 -10.87 -3.19
CA VAL A 896 31.16 -10.82 -4.35
C VAL A 896 32.07 -12.05 -4.41
N GLY A 897 32.36 -12.50 -5.62
CA GLY A 897 33.18 -13.70 -5.86
C GLY A 897 34.68 -13.44 -5.85
N ASP A 898 35.46 -14.52 -5.79
CA ASP A 898 36.93 -14.46 -5.67
C ASP A 898 37.65 -14.04 -6.96
N SER A 899 37.00 -14.14 -8.12
CA SER A 899 37.52 -13.77 -9.45
C SER A 899 37.52 -12.25 -9.69
N THR A 900 38.25 -11.55 -8.82
CA THR A 900 38.45 -10.11 -8.84
C THR A 900 39.51 -9.72 -9.87
N LYS A 901 39.20 -8.72 -10.70
CA LYS A 901 40.19 -8.08 -11.58
C LYS A 901 40.70 -6.84 -10.87
N LEU A 902 42.01 -6.74 -10.73
CA LEU A 902 42.67 -5.57 -10.15
C LEU A 902 43.26 -4.71 -11.27
N SER A 903 42.88 -3.44 -11.34
CA SER A 903 43.44 -2.47 -12.28
C SER A 903 44.19 -1.38 -11.50
N ILE A 904 45.45 -1.13 -11.86
CA ILE A 904 46.32 -0.19 -11.14
C ILE A 904 46.73 0.93 -12.10
N ALA A 905 46.28 2.15 -11.82
CA ALA A 905 46.63 3.31 -12.61
C ALA A 905 47.58 4.21 -11.83
N ARG A 906 48.89 4.07 -12.09
CA ARG A 906 49.92 4.81 -11.36
C ARG A 906 49.98 6.30 -11.74
N LYS A 907 49.76 6.63 -13.01
CA LYS A 907 49.70 8.02 -13.48
C LYS A 907 48.48 8.78 -12.93
N SER A 908 47.33 8.11 -12.94
CA SER A 908 46.07 8.67 -12.46
C SER A 908 45.80 8.37 -10.97
N LYS A 909 46.79 7.79 -10.27
CA LYS A 909 46.83 7.55 -8.82
C LYS A 909 45.61 6.83 -8.22
N TYR A 910 45.16 5.75 -8.85
CA TYR A 910 44.06 4.94 -8.30
C TYR A 910 44.27 3.43 -8.43
N ILE A 911 43.58 2.68 -7.55
CA ILE A 911 43.44 1.22 -7.59
C ILE A 911 41.96 0.90 -7.80
N GLU A 912 41.62 0.11 -8.81
CA GLU A 912 40.26 -0.34 -9.08
C GLU A 912 40.13 -1.84 -8.88
N ILE A 913 39.14 -2.25 -8.08
CA ILE A 913 38.73 -3.64 -7.93
C ILE A 913 37.44 -3.83 -8.70
N ASP A 914 37.43 -4.82 -9.60
CA ASP A 914 36.25 -5.25 -10.33
C ASP A 914 35.88 -6.66 -9.90
N ALA A 915 34.80 -6.81 -9.14
CA ALA A 915 34.37 -8.05 -8.53
C ALA A 915 33.05 -8.56 -9.13
N PRO A 916 32.92 -9.85 -9.44
CA PRO A 916 31.65 -10.43 -9.86
C PRO A 916 30.68 -10.54 -8.68
N ILE A 917 29.40 -10.31 -8.92
CA ILE A 917 28.36 -10.64 -7.95
C ILE A 917 28.17 -12.16 -7.94
N LEU A 918 28.16 -12.78 -6.76
CA LEU A 918 27.93 -14.22 -6.64
C LEU A 918 26.48 -14.55 -7.02
N HIS A 919 26.26 -15.40 -8.04
CA HIS A 919 24.92 -15.88 -8.43
C HIS A 919 24.61 -17.26 -7.82
N GLN A 920 23.34 -17.63 -7.72
CA GLN A 920 22.89 -18.84 -6.99
C GLN A 920 23.58 -20.15 -7.43
N LYS A 921 23.85 -20.30 -8.74
CA LYS A 921 24.58 -21.47 -9.28
C LYS A 921 26.01 -21.59 -8.72
N ASP A 922 26.64 -20.46 -8.44
CA ASP A 922 28.01 -20.33 -7.96
C ASP A 922 28.08 -20.12 -6.44
N THR A 923 26.92 -20.03 -5.77
CA THR A 923 26.78 -19.78 -4.33
C THR A 923 26.65 -21.12 -3.58
N PRO A 924 27.44 -21.35 -2.50
CA PRO A 924 27.31 -22.52 -1.63
C PRO A 924 25.86 -22.72 -1.18
N LEU A 925 25.41 -23.97 -1.03
CA LEU A 925 24.01 -24.30 -0.74
C LEU A 925 23.47 -23.55 0.49
N GLN A 926 24.27 -23.43 1.56
CA GLN A 926 23.92 -22.72 2.79
C GLN A 926 23.81 -21.18 2.67
N LEU A 927 24.16 -20.62 1.51
CA LEU A 927 24.10 -19.17 1.23
C LEU A 927 23.10 -18.86 0.10
N ARG A 928 22.38 -19.86 -0.42
CA ARG A 928 21.33 -19.67 -1.42
C ARG A 928 20.07 -19.14 -0.74
N PHE A 929 19.30 -18.31 -1.44
CA PHE A 929 17.96 -17.91 -1.01
C PHE A 929 17.17 -19.15 -0.55
N PRO A 930 16.60 -19.18 0.67
CA PRO A 930 15.98 -20.36 1.23
C PRO A 930 14.69 -20.66 0.48
N PHE A 931 14.46 -21.90 0.05
CA PHE A 931 13.11 -22.43 -0.06
C PHE A 931 13.05 -23.89 0.38
N GLY A 932 11.89 -24.23 0.95
CA GLY A 932 11.58 -25.51 1.56
C GLY A 932 11.93 -26.70 0.67
N ILE A 933 12.24 -27.80 1.35
CA ILE A 933 12.52 -29.10 0.78
C ILE A 933 11.26 -29.59 0.04
N SER A 934 11.02 -29.14 -1.19
CA SER A 934 10.05 -29.76 -2.09
C SER A 934 10.59 -31.06 -2.70
N GLY A 935 11.87 -31.38 -2.45
CA GLY A 935 12.53 -32.63 -2.81
C GLY A 935 12.25 -33.79 -1.85
N ALA A 936 11.05 -33.93 -1.29
CA ALA A 936 10.67 -35.13 -0.53
C ALA A 936 10.28 -36.31 -1.43
N THR A 937 10.43 -36.20 -2.76
CA THR A 937 10.22 -37.32 -3.69
C THR A 937 11.39 -38.31 -3.78
N LYS A 938 12.45 -38.15 -2.97
CA LYS A 938 13.58 -39.08 -2.93
C LYS A 938 14.01 -39.58 -1.54
N PHE A 939 13.18 -39.37 -0.52
CA PHE A 939 13.40 -39.95 0.80
C PHE A 939 12.16 -40.72 1.26
N TYR A 940 11.74 -41.71 0.46
CA TYR A 940 11.08 -42.94 0.91
C TYR A 940 11.48 -44.08 -0.02
#